data_AF-A0A1J4JUZ1-F1
#
_entry.id   AF-A0A1J4JUZ1-F1
#
_cell.length_a   1.000
_cell.length_b   1.000
_cell.length_c   1.000
_cell.angle_alpha   90.00
_cell.angle_beta   90.00
_cell.angle_gamma   90.00
#
_symmetry.space_group_name_H-M   'P 1'
#
loop_
_entity.id
_entity.type
_entity.pdbx_description
1 polymer ?
#
loop_
_entity_poly.entity_id
_entity_poly.type
_entity_poly.pdbx_seq_one_letter_code
_entity_poly.pdbx_strand_id
1 'polypeptide(L)'
;MIYSMDRKICEIISDECHRMQAELRLTSQKSLIPDLQEEFHRLRFNIYSPNSQPQVSEIISPFQRMISHPRSTDVITSVAISSLYNFLKSGLFTTSEDITSLVQCLCSCQYQMTSEQDCLTLNQQIISTFILICSDRFSHLVSISAAESIFQYCEQDVRQLTINSTRSVILTQALSEISVLILTREDLQPLVCDTLTTLYYIADLSYTDSGWVARIAALSAFLAIAKTGAATKYHELIIFSCIILHQQLTTPDDRCNFVLSLRLFFTVFSENWTQMSMPFSKCFEAILDFCSSSTVSPLLKSTAFEILIDFVSLPKFPLVFYSNFSTRPFLPNLFEKFINVVMSFANVPAAVPDAQNVALSLITTIIQQITPSVNSENPRISLDPPLQEPFSDELEKYEKLLDFSAKFSEKSSSISKDYSVTDVSKMLFIALGISKSSLGEFFGKNSEFNKNVLQAYIDLFDFSNLSIDQSIRLFLSSFRIVGEGQIVDRLLDMFSIAFFNSHPNTFFHDAVAVHLFSVAWLMLHTSMHNKNVVKKDTLTDFLALLKGQNNGEDYDTQFLTSIFNSIKRSAISIEEDTQNNSPAYWELLIQRQKLLKIELTCNEPQSDTIKLFREIWQQAAPIYTILFDHSNEGVSLVLDTFTKCASIAALYQMHDVLDNLVVNLCRFTHSNSKNGLSEESSKKALYTLSDVVFDHGAQIQEGWKYFVELLLDLFRLDILPEEMRTQANLCVENGDIIIAPQMWQKTPRRNTAMLSFFRILTSYDNEKEKEEDSNDIKTIEQRGLVKDCKIHHIIDQSLHFSNQSLSYFLKSLILITHNFLPELDESKENKESRAAEATVCFHWVTQTATVNEERIQPLWKPVFELFLSVLANAQYNRTFLFFLQRILTSMFTLINHMWGQQKLRQDILTLLEKVASFDARCLSALLPELISGVNSFFSLHLQTFAETMQYQSVLTIFNASISFHEINPKPVTLVHSLVQKFNECKELPGINRMNDFYIPLLQTVALFCIKDPNDDVFIRFRDFQTILAFPGIEKRTPAMCDSIFEMVLFPSLARLTTEIPLQIKTHPNMQERALMMVRTVFKAFLVSYQLLSELPTFSCIWFKMVQFMLNLMKVNDADLKESIPEMLGNALLVMKESGIFQSNDDRKEMWLNSLAVIEPLTPSFKTMFHADEK
;
A
#
# COMPACT_ATOMS: atom_id res chain seq x y z
N MET A 1 -66.97 23.03 -4.88
CA MET A 1 -67.32 22.20 -6.05
C MET A 1 -67.46 20.78 -5.53
N ILE A 2 -68.66 20.23 -5.60
CA ILE A 2 -68.97 18.89 -5.10
C ILE A 2 -68.32 17.90 -6.07
N TYR A 3 -67.34 17.13 -5.60
CA TYR A 3 -66.65 16.11 -6.39
C TYR A 3 -67.68 15.11 -6.91
N SER A 4 -67.94 15.08 -8.21
CA SER A 4 -68.58 13.92 -8.84
C SER A 4 -67.63 12.74 -8.74
N MET A 5 -68.07 11.63 -8.16
CA MET A 5 -67.27 10.40 -8.07
C MET A 5 -66.76 10.00 -9.48
N ASP A 6 -65.47 9.67 -9.60
CA ASP A 6 -64.85 9.36 -10.91
C ASP A 6 -65.60 8.19 -11.57
N ARG A 7 -65.90 8.32 -12.87
CA ARG A 7 -66.64 7.33 -13.65
C ARG A 7 -66.01 5.94 -13.56
N LYS A 8 -64.67 5.87 -13.47
CA LYS A 8 -63.94 4.61 -13.28
C LYS A 8 -64.24 3.94 -11.93
N ILE A 9 -64.38 4.74 -10.86
CA ILE A 9 -64.74 4.23 -9.52
C ILE A 9 -66.18 3.71 -9.54
N CYS A 10 -67.09 4.42 -10.22
CA CYS A 10 -68.48 3.97 -10.41
C CYS A 10 -68.59 2.63 -11.15
N GLU A 11 -67.77 2.42 -12.19
CA GLU A 11 -67.69 1.14 -12.93
C GLU A 11 -67.24 0.00 -12.01
N ILE A 12 -66.18 0.22 -11.22
CA ILE A 12 -65.67 -0.77 -10.25
C ILE A 12 -66.73 -1.14 -9.21
N ILE A 13 -67.44 -0.15 -8.65
CA ILE A 13 -68.48 -0.42 -7.64
C ILE A 13 -69.63 -1.23 -8.25
N SER A 14 -70.06 -0.88 -9.47
CA SER A 14 -71.10 -1.62 -10.19
C SER A 14 -70.71 -3.09 -10.43
N ASP A 15 -69.46 -3.33 -10.83
CA ASP A 15 -68.96 -4.67 -11.14
C ASP A 15 -68.84 -5.54 -9.89
N GLU A 16 -68.33 -5.00 -8.77
CA GLU A 16 -68.25 -5.75 -7.51
C GLU A 16 -69.64 -6.00 -6.89
N CYS A 17 -70.57 -5.05 -7.00
CA CYS A 17 -71.97 -5.30 -6.62
C CYS A 17 -72.58 -6.44 -7.45
N HIS A 18 -72.28 -6.49 -8.75
CA HIS A 18 -72.75 -7.57 -9.62
C HIS A 18 -72.13 -8.92 -9.26
N ARG A 19 -70.82 -8.94 -8.96
CA ARG A 19 -70.08 -10.12 -8.52
C ARG A 19 -70.66 -10.69 -7.22
N MET A 20 -70.88 -9.84 -6.23
CA MET A 20 -71.50 -10.23 -4.96
C MET A 20 -72.91 -10.80 -5.16
N GLN A 21 -73.73 -10.17 -6.01
CA GLN A 21 -75.05 -10.69 -6.36
C GLN A 21 -75.01 -12.06 -7.05
N ALA A 22 -74.01 -12.32 -7.89
CA ALA A 22 -73.86 -13.61 -8.55
C ALA A 22 -73.56 -14.72 -7.52
N GLU A 23 -72.66 -14.47 -6.57
CA GLU A 23 -72.33 -15.43 -5.52
C GLU A 23 -73.49 -15.70 -4.56
N LEU A 24 -74.23 -14.67 -4.17
CA LEU A 24 -75.44 -14.79 -3.36
C LEU A 24 -76.58 -15.56 -4.07
N ARG A 25 -76.52 -15.73 -5.39
CA ARG A 25 -77.48 -16.56 -6.15
C ARG A 25 -77.06 -18.02 -6.23
N LEU A 26 -75.75 -18.28 -6.24
CA LEU A 26 -75.16 -19.63 -6.33
C LEU A 26 -75.26 -20.35 -4.98
N THR A 27 -75.08 -19.62 -3.89
CA THR A 27 -75.29 -20.12 -2.53
C THR A 27 -76.79 -20.08 -2.19
N SER A 28 -77.33 -21.12 -1.54
CA SER A 28 -78.73 -21.18 -1.05
C SER A 28 -79.03 -20.18 0.09
N GLN A 29 -78.21 -19.15 0.21
CA GLN A 29 -78.09 -18.19 1.31
C GLN A 29 -78.95 -16.94 1.16
N LYS A 30 -79.87 -16.90 0.19
CA LYS A 30 -80.85 -15.82 0.02
C LYS A 30 -81.64 -15.46 1.30
N SER A 31 -81.67 -16.34 2.30
CA SER A 31 -82.39 -16.20 3.57
C SER A 31 -81.60 -15.57 4.72
N LEU A 32 -80.32 -15.23 4.53
CA LEU A 32 -79.45 -14.81 5.63
C LEU A 32 -79.70 -13.37 6.11
N ILE A 33 -79.90 -12.43 5.19
CA ILE A 33 -80.24 -11.04 5.50
C ILE A 33 -81.32 -10.59 4.51
N PRO A 34 -82.56 -10.30 4.97
CA PRO A 34 -83.61 -9.76 4.10
C PRO A 34 -83.14 -8.47 3.43
N ASP A 35 -83.61 -8.21 2.21
CA ASP A 35 -83.41 -6.96 1.45
C ASP A 35 -81.99 -6.69 0.89
N LEU A 36 -80.98 -7.50 1.20
CA LEU A 36 -79.59 -7.22 0.81
C LEU A 36 -79.30 -7.40 -0.70
N GLN A 37 -79.96 -8.37 -1.35
CA GLN A 37 -79.89 -8.49 -2.82
C GLN A 37 -80.54 -7.30 -3.53
N GLU A 38 -81.62 -6.76 -2.95
CA GLU A 38 -82.31 -5.58 -3.46
C GLU A 38 -81.48 -4.32 -3.22
N GLU A 39 -80.78 -4.24 -2.09
CA GLU A 39 -79.88 -3.14 -1.74
C GLU A 39 -78.67 -3.05 -2.69
N PHE A 40 -77.98 -4.17 -2.97
CA PHE A 40 -76.93 -4.19 -4.01
C PHE A 40 -77.48 -3.83 -5.40
N HIS A 41 -78.74 -4.20 -5.69
CA HIS A 41 -79.38 -3.85 -6.95
C HIS A 41 -79.64 -2.35 -7.03
N ARG A 42 -80.17 -1.74 -5.96
CA ARG A 42 -80.40 -0.29 -5.87
C ARG A 42 -79.08 0.48 -5.96
N LEU A 43 -78.05 0.07 -5.22
CA LEU A 43 -76.72 0.70 -5.25
C LEU A 43 -76.14 0.72 -6.66
N ARG A 44 -76.19 -0.41 -7.38
CA ARG A 44 -75.66 -0.52 -8.75
C ARG A 44 -76.22 0.54 -9.71
N PHE A 45 -77.49 0.92 -9.58
CA PHE A 45 -78.11 1.95 -10.44
C PHE A 45 -77.99 3.37 -9.86
N ASN A 46 -78.03 3.52 -8.54
CA ASN A 46 -77.97 4.84 -7.88
C ASN A 46 -76.61 5.53 -8.05
N ILE A 47 -75.52 4.78 -8.19
CA ILE A 47 -74.15 5.33 -8.35
C ILE A 47 -74.00 6.18 -9.62
N TYR A 48 -74.77 5.89 -10.67
CA TYR A 48 -74.77 6.66 -11.92
C TYR A 48 -75.74 7.85 -11.92
N SER A 49 -76.51 8.05 -10.84
CA SER A 49 -77.51 9.12 -10.76
C SER A 49 -76.86 10.46 -10.36
N PRO A 50 -76.94 11.50 -11.21
CA PRO A 50 -76.21 12.76 -10.98
C PRO A 50 -76.75 13.59 -9.81
N ASN A 51 -77.98 13.34 -9.33
CA ASN A 51 -78.62 14.11 -8.26
C ASN A 51 -78.60 13.42 -6.88
N SER A 52 -78.08 12.18 -6.78
CA SER A 52 -78.16 11.36 -5.57
C SER A 52 -77.04 10.32 -5.51
N GLN A 53 -75.78 10.75 -5.67
CA GLN A 53 -74.64 9.83 -5.49
C GLN A 53 -74.57 9.40 -4.01
N PRO A 54 -74.55 8.08 -3.72
CA PRO A 54 -74.48 7.58 -2.36
C PRO A 54 -73.15 7.96 -1.70
N GLN A 55 -73.18 8.20 -0.38
CA GLN A 55 -71.95 8.42 0.38
C GLN A 55 -71.10 7.13 0.45
N VAL A 56 -69.80 7.28 0.71
CA VAL A 56 -68.87 6.15 0.85
C VAL A 56 -69.36 5.14 1.90
N SER A 57 -69.90 5.63 3.03
CA SER A 57 -70.53 4.81 4.07
C SER A 57 -71.73 3.98 3.58
N GLU A 58 -72.57 4.56 2.69
CA GLU A 58 -73.72 3.86 2.10
C GLU A 58 -73.29 2.78 1.09
N ILE A 59 -72.18 2.99 0.40
CA ILE A 59 -71.61 2.02 -0.55
C ILE A 59 -70.99 0.82 0.18
N ILE A 60 -70.33 1.05 1.30
CA ILE A 60 -69.56 0.04 2.04
C ILE A 60 -70.44 -0.74 3.04
N SER A 61 -71.50 -0.12 3.59
CA SER A 61 -72.44 -0.69 4.58
C SER A 61 -72.93 -2.11 4.26
N PRO A 62 -73.38 -2.43 3.03
CA PRO A 62 -73.88 -3.78 2.72
C PRO A 62 -72.76 -4.83 2.74
N PHE A 63 -71.54 -4.46 2.33
CA PHE A 63 -70.38 -5.34 2.38
C PHE A 63 -69.89 -5.56 3.81
N GLN A 64 -69.89 -4.52 4.65
CA GLN A 64 -69.55 -4.65 6.08
C GLN A 64 -70.54 -5.56 6.81
N ARG A 65 -71.85 -5.40 6.57
CA ARG A 65 -72.87 -6.28 7.14
C ARG A 65 -72.68 -7.74 6.76
N MET A 66 -72.19 -8.00 5.54
CA MET A 66 -71.86 -9.36 5.10
C MET A 66 -70.67 -9.94 5.85
N ILE A 67 -69.67 -9.13 6.22
CA ILE A 67 -68.47 -9.58 6.94
C ILE A 67 -68.75 -9.84 8.43
N SER A 68 -69.61 -9.02 9.04
CA SER A 68 -69.95 -9.14 10.46
C SER A 68 -71.01 -10.20 10.77
N HIS A 69 -71.61 -10.84 9.76
CA HIS A 69 -72.77 -11.70 9.98
C HIS A 69 -72.38 -13.15 10.34
N PRO A 70 -72.76 -13.69 11.51
CA PRO A 70 -72.26 -14.98 12.01
C PRO A 70 -72.60 -16.22 11.17
N ARG A 71 -73.53 -16.08 10.22
CA ARG A 71 -73.95 -17.17 9.32
C ARG A 71 -73.37 -17.07 7.91
N SER A 72 -72.65 -15.99 7.54
CA SER A 72 -72.00 -15.91 6.22
C SER A 72 -70.93 -16.99 6.10
N THR A 73 -70.78 -17.60 4.94
CA THR A 73 -69.68 -18.56 4.70
C THR A 73 -68.40 -17.82 4.35
N ASP A 74 -67.25 -18.39 4.71
CA ASP A 74 -65.91 -17.95 4.33
C ASP A 74 -65.77 -17.53 2.85
N VAL A 75 -66.37 -18.27 1.91
CA VAL A 75 -66.36 -17.93 0.46
C VAL A 75 -67.02 -16.58 0.19
N ILE A 76 -68.18 -16.31 0.77
CA ILE A 76 -68.92 -15.06 0.51
C ILE A 76 -68.25 -13.90 1.25
N THR A 77 -67.80 -14.13 2.48
CA THR A 77 -66.99 -13.16 3.24
C THR A 77 -65.72 -12.82 2.47
N SER A 78 -65.08 -13.79 1.80
CA SER A 78 -63.91 -13.57 0.95
C SER A 78 -64.21 -12.68 -0.26
N VAL A 79 -65.36 -12.87 -0.91
CA VAL A 79 -65.79 -11.96 -2.00
C VAL A 79 -66.10 -10.56 -1.48
N ALA A 80 -66.67 -10.44 -0.28
CA ALA A 80 -66.95 -9.13 0.33
C ALA A 80 -65.66 -8.36 0.62
N ILE A 81 -64.68 -9.03 1.23
CA ILE A 81 -63.37 -8.44 1.52
C ILE A 81 -62.62 -8.10 0.23
N SER A 82 -62.67 -8.97 -0.80
CA SER A 82 -62.10 -8.67 -2.12
C SER A 82 -62.71 -7.43 -2.77
N SER A 83 -64.02 -7.23 -2.60
CA SER A 83 -64.73 -6.04 -3.09
C SER A 83 -64.26 -4.79 -2.35
N LEU A 84 -64.16 -4.84 -1.02
CA LEU A 84 -63.65 -3.73 -0.21
C LEU A 84 -62.19 -3.40 -0.51
N TYR A 85 -61.36 -4.41 -0.73
CA TYR A 85 -59.97 -4.25 -1.17
C TYR A 85 -59.89 -3.52 -2.51
N ASN A 86 -60.73 -3.89 -3.49
CA ASN A 86 -60.79 -3.21 -4.79
C ASN A 86 -61.28 -1.77 -4.66
N PHE A 87 -62.24 -1.49 -3.77
CA PHE A 87 -62.69 -0.13 -3.47
C PHE A 87 -61.56 0.69 -2.85
N LEU A 88 -60.80 0.11 -1.92
CA LEU A 88 -59.64 0.76 -1.32
C LEU A 88 -58.57 1.05 -2.38
N LYS A 89 -58.27 0.09 -3.26
CA LYS A 89 -57.34 0.28 -4.38
C LYS A 89 -57.80 1.37 -5.36
N SER A 90 -59.10 1.52 -5.58
CA SER A 90 -59.67 2.55 -6.46
C SER A 90 -59.58 3.98 -5.89
N GLY A 91 -59.29 4.12 -4.59
CA GLY A 91 -59.24 5.42 -3.91
C GLY A 91 -60.60 5.93 -3.45
N LEU A 92 -61.56 5.03 -3.20
CA LEU A 92 -62.89 5.39 -2.70
C LEU A 92 -62.86 5.97 -1.28
N PHE A 93 -61.95 5.48 -0.44
CA PHE A 93 -61.81 5.89 0.96
C PHE A 93 -61.01 7.19 1.06
N THR A 94 -61.64 8.23 1.59
CA THR A 94 -61.05 9.58 1.70
C THR A 94 -60.96 10.12 3.11
N THR A 95 -61.62 9.49 4.09
CA THR A 95 -61.64 9.96 5.49
C THR A 95 -61.06 8.92 6.45
N SER A 96 -60.60 9.40 7.62
CA SER A 96 -60.11 8.54 8.70
C SER A 96 -61.20 7.69 9.36
N GLU A 97 -62.43 8.22 9.43
CA GLU A 97 -63.58 7.50 9.96
C GLU A 97 -63.92 6.28 9.09
N ASP A 98 -63.88 6.42 7.77
CA ASP A 98 -64.15 5.32 6.83
C ASP A 98 -63.12 4.18 6.99
N ILE A 99 -61.83 4.52 7.15
CA ILE A 99 -60.77 3.52 7.38
C ILE A 99 -60.94 2.86 8.75
N THR A 100 -61.24 3.64 9.79
CA THR A 100 -61.42 3.10 11.15
C THR A 100 -62.61 2.12 11.19
N SER A 101 -63.72 2.47 10.53
CA SER A 101 -64.88 1.60 10.38
C SER A 101 -64.53 0.31 9.62
N LEU A 102 -63.77 0.42 8.52
CA LEU A 102 -63.29 -0.75 7.77
C LEU A 102 -62.43 -1.67 8.63
N VAL A 103 -61.45 -1.11 9.36
CA VAL A 103 -60.54 -1.88 10.23
C VAL A 103 -61.31 -2.60 11.32
N GLN A 104 -62.22 -1.92 12.02
CA GLN A 104 -63.06 -2.53 13.04
C GLN A 104 -63.93 -3.66 12.47
N CYS A 105 -64.47 -3.50 11.26
CA CYS A 105 -65.21 -4.54 10.56
C CYS A 105 -64.35 -5.76 10.24
N LEU A 106 -63.11 -5.55 9.78
CA LEU A 106 -62.17 -6.64 9.46
C LEU A 106 -61.73 -7.38 10.73
N CYS A 107 -61.42 -6.68 11.82
CA CYS A 107 -61.04 -7.30 13.10
C CYS A 107 -62.19 -8.07 13.75
N SER A 108 -63.44 -7.67 13.49
CA SER A 108 -64.66 -8.30 14.04
C SER A 108 -65.34 -9.30 13.09
N CYS A 109 -64.64 -9.72 12.03
CA CYS A 109 -65.15 -10.64 11.01
C CYS A 109 -65.69 -11.95 11.63
N GLN A 110 -66.91 -12.36 11.24
CA GLN A 110 -67.55 -13.60 11.70
C GLN A 110 -68.01 -14.41 10.50
N TYR A 111 -67.69 -15.70 10.46
CA TYR A 111 -68.07 -16.58 9.35
C TYR A 111 -68.15 -18.06 9.76
N GLN A 112 -68.91 -18.82 8.97
CA GLN A 112 -68.93 -20.28 9.02
C GLN A 112 -67.80 -20.84 8.16
N MET A 113 -66.92 -21.63 8.77
CA MET A 113 -65.84 -22.32 8.07
C MET A 113 -66.43 -23.42 7.18
N THR A 114 -66.19 -23.35 5.88
CA THR A 114 -66.54 -24.40 4.92
C THR A 114 -65.34 -25.26 4.57
N SER A 115 -64.15 -24.67 4.49
CA SER A 115 -62.89 -25.40 4.34
C SER A 115 -61.71 -24.70 5.02
N GLU A 116 -60.65 -25.46 5.33
CA GLU A 116 -59.42 -24.89 5.88
C GLU A 116 -58.71 -24.01 4.84
N GLN A 117 -58.72 -24.38 3.56
CA GLN A 117 -58.12 -23.63 2.45
C GLN A 117 -58.78 -22.28 2.23
N ASP A 118 -60.12 -22.23 2.29
CA ASP A 118 -60.89 -20.99 2.11
C ASP A 118 -60.71 -20.05 3.30
N CYS A 119 -60.62 -20.59 4.51
CA CYS A 119 -60.22 -19.84 5.70
C CYS A 119 -58.80 -19.25 5.59
N LEU A 120 -57.81 -19.98 5.01
CA LEU A 120 -56.49 -19.38 4.72
C LEU A 120 -56.58 -18.24 3.73
N THR A 121 -57.36 -18.41 2.67
CA THR A 121 -57.52 -17.40 1.63
C THR A 121 -58.16 -16.13 2.21
N LEU A 122 -59.15 -16.29 3.08
CA LEU A 122 -59.81 -15.20 3.78
C LEU A 122 -58.85 -14.42 4.69
N ASN A 123 -58.10 -15.11 5.56
CA ASN A 123 -57.13 -14.45 6.45
C ASN A 123 -56.04 -13.73 5.64
N GLN A 124 -55.57 -14.32 4.53
CA GLN A 124 -54.62 -13.66 3.63
C GLN A 124 -55.19 -12.37 3.02
N GLN A 125 -56.47 -12.35 2.65
CA GLN A 125 -57.14 -11.15 2.14
C GLN A 125 -57.30 -10.07 3.21
N ILE A 126 -57.64 -10.44 4.45
CA ILE A 126 -57.71 -9.50 5.58
C ILE A 126 -56.35 -8.84 5.78
N ILE A 127 -55.29 -9.63 5.92
CA ILE A 127 -53.93 -9.12 6.14
C ILE A 127 -53.44 -8.29 4.94
N SER A 128 -53.74 -8.71 3.71
CA SER A 128 -53.41 -7.93 2.50
C SER A 128 -54.13 -6.58 2.46
N THR A 129 -55.34 -6.51 3.03
CA THR A 129 -56.08 -5.26 3.16
C THR A 129 -55.43 -4.36 4.22
N PHE A 130 -54.97 -4.93 5.35
CA PHE A 130 -54.20 -4.17 6.36
C PHE A 130 -52.89 -3.61 5.80
N ILE A 131 -52.13 -4.40 5.05
CA ILE A 131 -50.92 -3.94 4.34
C ILE A 131 -51.24 -2.75 3.44
N LEU A 132 -52.31 -2.83 2.65
CA LEU A 132 -52.71 -1.73 1.78
C LEU A 132 -53.12 -0.49 2.59
N ILE A 133 -53.77 -0.63 3.74
CA ILE A 133 -54.12 0.47 4.64
C ILE A 133 -52.86 1.09 5.28
N CYS A 134 -51.87 0.28 5.64
CA CYS A 134 -50.60 0.74 6.22
C CYS A 134 -49.66 1.37 5.19
N SER A 135 -49.89 1.14 3.89
CA SER A 135 -49.09 1.73 2.81
C SER A 135 -49.11 3.26 2.81
N ASP A 136 -48.08 3.88 2.25
CA ASP A 136 -47.90 5.35 2.16
C ASP A 136 -49.12 6.10 1.61
N ARG A 137 -49.96 5.44 0.81
CA ARG A 137 -51.16 6.03 0.23
C ARG A 137 -52.24 6.37 1.27
N PHE A 138 -52.39 5.53 2.30
CA PHE A 138 -53.44 5.65 3.31
C PHE A 138 -52.89 5.88 4.72
N SER A 139 -51.56 5.86 4.88
CA SER A 139 -50.85 6.07 6.14
C SER A 139 -51.34 7.29 6.92
N HIS A 140 -51.64 8.41 6.26
CA HIS A 140 -52.12 9.66 6.86
C HIS A 140 -53.59 9.62 7.36
N LEU A 141 -54.38 8.64 6.91
CA LEU A 141 -55.79 8.49 7.27
C LEU A 141 -56.00 7.50 8.42
N VAL A 142 -54.98 6.73 8.82
CA VAL A 142 -55.07 5.76 9.93
C VAL A 142 -55.17 6.52 11.26
N SER A 143 -56.22 6.24 12.04
CA SER A 143 -56.39 6.77 13.41
C SER A 143 -55.64 5.94 14.44
N ILE A 144 -55.45 6.45 15.67
CA ILE A 144 -54.83 5.72 16.78
C ILE A 144 -55.56 4.39 17.03
N SER A 145 -56.90 4.43 17.11
CA SER A 145 -57.71 3.22 17.34
C SER A 145 -57.60 2.20 16.20
N ALA A 146 -57.47 2.67 14.95
CA ALA A 146 -57.29 1.78 13.81
C ALA A 146 -55.91 1.11 13.85
N ALA A 147 -54.85 1.88 14.14
CA ALA A 147 -53.50 1.35 14.26
C ALA A 147 -53.39 0.31 15.38
N GLU A 148 -53.96 0.60 16.55
CA GLU A 148 -54.01 -0.31 17.69
C GLU A 148 -54.74 -1.62 17.35
N SER A 149 -55.90 -1.53 16.67
CA SER A 149 -56.69 -2.70 16.27
C SER A 149 -55.95 -3.60 15.27
N ILE A 150 -55.28 -2.99 14.28
CA ILE A 150 -54.46 -3.73 13.30
C ILE A 150 -53.30 -4.43 14.00
N PHE A 151 -52.60 -3.71 14.89
CA PHE A 151 -51.45 -4.25 15.62
C PHE A 151 -51.86 -5.42 16.52
N GLN A 152 -52.91 -5.27 17.33
CA GLN A 152 -53.43 -6.35 18.20
C GLN A 152 -53.88 -7.57 17.40
N TYR A 153 -54.55 -7.37 16.25
CA TYR A 153 -54.94 -8.46 15.37
C TYR A 153 -53.70 -9.24 14.87
N CYS A 154 -52.69 -8.52 14.37
CA CYS A 154 -51.46 -9.13 13.89
C CYS A 154 -50.72 -9.85 15.03
N GLU A 155 -50.63 -9.25 16.20
CA GLU A 155 -50.00 -9.83 17.39
C GLU A 155 -50.66 -11.16 17.78
N GLN A 156 -51.99 -11.19 17.87
CA GLN A 156 -52.75 -12.36 18.26
C GLN A 156 -52.56 -13.51 17.26
N ASP A 157 -52.60 -13.22 15.96
CA ASP A 157 -52.38 -14.21 14.91
C ASP A 157 -50.94 -14.72 14.92
N VAL A 158 -49.94 -13.84 15.13
CA VAL A 158 -48.52 -14.23 15.22
C VAL A 158 -48.28 -15.19 16.38
N ARG A 159 -48.89 -14.95 17.56
CA ARG A 159 -48.75 -15.84 18.72
C ARG A 159 -49.38 -17.22 18.51
N GLN A 160 -50.38 -17.34 17.63
CA GLN A 160 -51.02 -18.62 17.32
C GLN A 160 -50.22 -19.47 16.30
N LEU A 161 -49.18 -18.91 15.67
CA LEU A 161 -48.32 -19.63 14.72
C LEU A 161 -47.37 -20.60 15.43
N THR A 162 -47.84 -21.82 15.68
CA THR A 162 -47.03 -22.86 16.32
C THR A 162 -46.60 -23.99 15.38
N ILE A 163 -47.26 -24.23 14.22
CA ILE A 163 -47.06 -25.49 13.47
C ILE A 163 -47.04 -25.35 11.92
N ASN A 164 -47.60 -24.29 11.30
CA ASN A 164 -47.77 -24.24 9.83
C ASN A 164 -46.78 -23.30 9.09
N SER A 165 -45.93 -23.88 8.24
CA SER A 165 -44.83 -23.24 7.50
C SER A 165 -45.24 -22.38 6.30
N THR A 166 -46.51 -22.41 5.86
CA THR A 166 -46.96 -21.75 4.62
C THR A 166 -47.61 -20.38 4.81
N ARG A 167 -47.64 -19.83 6.03
CA ARG A 167 -48.44 -18.63 6.36
C ARG A 167 -47.69 -17.42 6.95
N SER A 168 -46.35 -17.40 6.97
CA SER A 168 -45.61 -16.38 7.74
C SER A 168 -45.31 -15.06 7.01
N VAL A 169 -45.14 -15.03 5.68
CA VAL A 169 -44.55 -13.84 5.00
C VAL A 169 -45.47 -12.62 5.02
N ILE A 170 -46.75 -12.78 4.65
CA ILE A 170 -47.71 -11.67 4.55
C ILE A 170 -48.03 -11.12 5.95
N LEU A 171 -48.18 -11.98 6.96
CA LEU A 171 -48.40 -11.55 8.34
C LEU A 171 -47.18 -10.82 8.91
N THR A 172 -45.97 -11.31 8.62
CA THR A 172 -44.72 -10.64 8.99
C THR A 172 -44.61 -9.26 8.35
N GLN A 173 -44.99 -9.15 7.06
CA GLN A 173 -45.03 -7.88 6.36
C GLN A 173 -46.04 -6.92 7.00
N ALA A 174 -47.25 -7.37 7.27
CA ALA A 174 -48.28 -6.54 7.90
C ALA A 174 -47.85 -6.01 9.27
N LEU A 175 -47.29 -6.89 10.13
CA LEU A 175 -46.74 -6.51 11.42
C LEU A 175 -45.61 -5.48 11.27
N SER A 176 -44.72 -5.68 10.31
CA SER A 176 -43.60 -4.76 10.06
C SER A 176 -44.10 -3.38 9.60
N GLU A 177 -45.05 -3.33 8.66
CA GLU A 177 -45.60 -2.08 8.13
C GLU A 177 -46.37 -1.29 9.19
N ILE A 178 -47.22 -1.96 9.99
CA ILE A 178 -47.95 -1.26 11.06
C ILE A 178 -47.00 -0.76 12.15
N SER A 179 -45.96 -1.53 12.51
CA SER A 179 -44.99 -1.08 13.50
C SER A 179 -44.16 0.10 13.00
N VAL A 180 -43.76 0.11 11.72
CA VAL A 180 -43.11 1.27 11.09
C VAL A 180 -44.02 2.50 11.11
N LEU A 181 -45.31 2.34 10.78
CA LEU A 181 -46.28 3.43 10.81
C LEU A 181 -46.39 4.04 12.22
N ILE A 182 -46.48 3.20 13.25
CA ILE A 182 -46.59 3.65 14.66
C ILE A 182 -45.38 4.46 15.09
N LEU A 183 -44.16 4.08 14.68
CA LEU A 183 -42.93 4.76 15.12
C LEU A 183 -42.55 5.98 14.28
N THR A 184 -43.02 6.06 13.03
CA THR A 184 -42.72 7.19 12.14
C THR A 184 -43.67 8.37 12.35
N ARG A 185 -44.90 8.12 12.80
CA ARG A 185 -45.92 9.15 13.02
C ARG A 185 -45.94 9.67 14.45
N GLU A 186 -45.83 10.99 14.60
CA GLU A 186 -45.84 11.63 15.92
C GLU A 186 -47.18 11.50 16.66
N ASP A 187 -48.30 11.46 15.93
CA ASP A 187 -49.62 11.34 16.55
C ASP A 187 -49.92 9.95 17.12
N LEU A 188 -49.13 8.94 16.72
CA LEU A 188 -49.20 7.57 17.24
C LEU A 188 -48.20 7.30 18.37
N GLN A 189 -47.46 8.32 18.84
CA GLN A 189 -46.47 8.20 19.91
C GLN A 189 -46.95 7.42 21.17
N PRO A 190 -48.21 7.55 21.63
CA PRO A 190 -48.68 6.80 22.81
C PRO A 190 -48.57 5.27 22.66
N LEU A 191 -48.63 4.74 21.43
CA LEU A 191 -48.56 3.30 21.14
C LEU A 191 -47.13 2.76 21.01
N VAL A 192 -46.12 3.63 20.93
CA VAL A 192 -44.73 3.23 20.60
C VAL A 192 -44.14 2.32 21.67
N CYS A 193 -44.26 2.69 22.95
CA CYS A 193 -43.70 1.92 24.05
C CYS A 193 -44.32 0.51 24.13
N ASP A 194 -45.64 0.43 24.00
CA ASP A 194 -46.37 -0.85 24.02
C ASP A 194 -46.01 -1.72 22.82
N THR A 195 -45.87 -1.12 21.63
CA THR A 195 -45.46 -1.80 20.40
C THR A 195 -44.06 -2.41 20.55
N LEU A 196 -43.07 -1.62 20.95
CA LEU A 196 -41.68 -2.09 21.12
C LEU A 196 -41.57 -3.17 22.19
N THR A 197 -42.25 -2.98 23.32
CA THR A 197 -42.28 -3.94 24.43
C THR A 197 -42.92 -5.26 24.02
N THR A 198 -44.02 -5.20 23.26
CA THR A 198 -44.72 -6.40 22.76
C THR A 198 -43.86 -7.17 21.76
N LEU A 199 -43.22 -6.48 20.81
CA LEU A 199 -42.29 -7.08 19.86
C LEU A 199 -41.09 -7.72 20.59
N TYR A 200 -40.54 -7.05 21.62
CA TYR A 200 -39.48 -7.61 22.44
C TYR A 200 -39.89 -8.93 23.09
N TYR A 201 -41.07 -8.99 23.71
CA TYR A 201 -41.56 -10.24 24.34
C TYR A 201 -41.82 -11.36 23.34
N ILE A 202 -42.19 -11.05 22.10
CA ILE A 202 -42.34 -12.07 21.05
C ILE A 202 -40.97 -12.57 20.57
N ALA A 203 -39.93 -11.71 20.57
CA ALA A 203 -38.58 -12.05 20.14
C ALA A 203 -37.72 -12.73 21.24
N ASP A 204 -38.03 -12.50 22.51
CA ASP A 204 -37.26 -12.97 23.66
C ASP A 204 -37.20 -14.51 23.74
N LEU A 205 -35.98 -15.05 23.82
CA LEU A 205 -35.71 -16.49 23.88
C LEU A 205 -36.23 -17.15 25.16
N SER A 206 -36.28 -16.39 26.26
CA SER A 206 -36.76 -16.88 27.54
C SER A 206 -38.27 -17.11 27.57
N TYR A 207 -39.00 -16.63 26.57
CA TYR A 207 -40.46 -16.69 26.53
C TYR A 207 -40.96 -17.95 25.80
N THR A 208 -41.48 -18.92 26.57
CA THR A 208 -41.91 -20.25 26.11
C THR A 208 -43.12 -20.24 25.18
N ASP A 209 -43.96 -19.20 25.24
CA ASP A 209 -45.20 -19.14 24.45
C ASP A 209 -44.96 -18.66 23.01
N SER A 210 -43.74 -18.17 22.71
CA SER A 210 -43.35 -17.70 21.38
C SER A 210 -42.57 -18.78 20.63
N GLY A 211 -43.17 -19.36 19.59
CA GLY A 211 -42.46 -20.28 18.69
C GLY A 211 -41.42 -19.54 17.84
N TRP A 212 -40.46 -20.28 17.26
CA TRP A 212 -39.40 -19.70 16.42
C TRP A 212 -39.92 -18.87 15.24
N VAL A 213 -41.10 -19.20 14.68
CA VAL A 213 -41.76 -18.44 13.59
C VAL A 213 -42.25 -17.07 14.06
N ALA A 214 -42.80 -16.98 15.27
CA ALA A 214 -43.26 -15.71 15.84
C ALA A 214 -42.07 -14.76 16.08
N ARG A 215 -40.94 -15.32 16.50
CA ARG A 215 -39.67 -14.58 16.66
C ARG A 215 -39.19 -14.00 15.32
N ILE A 216 -39.26 -14.75 14.22
CA ILE A 216 -38.92 -14.24 12.88
C ILE A 216 -39.77 -13.00 12.56
N ALA A 217 -41.08 -13.06 12.84
CA ALA A 217 -41.99 -11.93 12.56
C ALA A 217 -41.62 -10.69 13.39
N ALA A 218 -41.36 -10.87 14.70
CA ALA A 218 -40.97 -9.77 15.58
C ALA A 218 -39.60 -9.18 15.23
N LEU A 219 -38.60 -10.01 14.93
CA LEU A 219 -37.27 -9.57 14.50
C LEU A 219 -37.33 -8.84 13.15
N SER A 220 -38.18 -9.30 12.23
CA SER A 220 -38.40 -8.62 10.94
C SER A 220 -39.03 -7.25 11.14
N ALA A 221 -40.00 -7.13 12.06
CA ALA A 221 -40.59 -5.84 12.42
C ALA A 221 -39.57 -4.90 13.06
N PHE A 222 -38.75 -5.38 14.01
CA PHE A 222 -37.65 -4.60 14.58
C PHE A 222 -36.65 -4.14 13.51
N LEU A 223 -36.30 -5.01 12.55
CA LEU A 223 -35.40 -4.67 11.46
C LEU A 223 -36.01 -3.61 10.53
N ALA A 224 -37.30 -3.70 10.22
CA ALA A 224 -38.01 -2.71 9.42
C ALA A 224 -38.05 -1.34 10.13
N ILE A 225 -38.32 -1.35 11.44
CA ILE A 225 -38.25 -0.15 12.29
C ILE A 225 -36.84 0.46 12.26
N ALA A 226 -35.80 -0.35 12.49
CA ALA A 226 -34.42 0.15 12.56
C ALA A 226 -33.98 0.83 11.25
N LYS A 227 -34.43 0.33 10.10
CA LYS A 227 -34.16 0.93 8.77
C LYS A 227 -34.72 2.34 8.59
N THR A 228 -35.67 2.77 9.41
CA THR A 228 -36.23 4.14 9.35
C THR A 228 -35.40 5.16 10.13
N GLY A 229 -34.30 4.76 10.77
CA GLY A 229 -33.47 5.64 11.61
C GLY A 229 -34.04 5.86 13.03
N ALA A 230 -35.11 5.15 13.41
CA ALA A 230 -35.79 5.28 14.70
C ALA A 230 -34.89 5.02 15.92
N ALA A 231 -33.76 4.32 15.75
CA ALA A 231 -32.79 4.04 16.80
C ALA A 231 -32.15 5.31 17.41
N THR A 232 -32.11 6.42 16.66
CA THR A 232 -31.65 7.72 17.18
C THR A 232 -32.61 8.34 18.18
N LYS A 233 -33.90 8.01 18.08
CA LYS A 233 -34.99 8.62 18.87
C LYS A 233 -35.39 7.78 20.08
N TYR A 234 -35.33 6.45 19.97
CA TYR A 234 -35.83 5.52 20.98
C TYR A 234 -34.73 4.58 21.48
N HIS A 235 -34.31 4.78 22.74
CA HIS A 235 -33.26 3.97 23.37
C HIS A 235 -33.70 2.51 23.58
N GLU A 236 -34.99 2.27 23.76
CA GLU A 236 -35.55 0.94 23.96
C GLU A 236 -35.23 0.00 22.79
N LEU A 237 -35.22 0.53 21.56
CA LEU A 237 -34.84 -0.24 20.38
C LEU A 237 -33.40 -0.73 20.45
N ILE A 238 -32.48 0.12 20.92
CA ILE A 238 -31.07 -0.23 21.11
C ILE A 238 -30.96 -1.30 22.20
N ILE A 239 -31.56 -1.07 23.36
CA ILE A 239 -31.53 -1.98 24.50
C ILE A 239 -32.07 -3.37 24.12
N PHE A 240 -33.26 -3.43 23.51
CA PHE A 240 -33.86 -4.69 23.10
C PHE A 240 -33.01 -5.40 22.04
N SER A 241 -32.42 -4.67 21.08
CA SER A 241 -31.51 -5.27 20.10
C SER A 241 -30.26 -5.89 20.75
N CYS A 242 -29.68 -5.24 21.75
CA CYS A 242 -28.52 -5.74 22.49
C CYS A 242 -28.85 -7.03 23.26
N ILE A 243 -30.00 -7.08 23.93
CA ILE A 243 -30.46 -8.25 24.68
C ILE A 243 -30.70 -9.42 23.73
N ILE A 244 -31.49 -9.21 22.68
CA ILE A 244 -31.83 -10.24 21.69
C ILE A 244 -30.56 -10.83 21.09
N LEU A 245 -29.60 -9.99 20.70
CA LEU A 245 -28.31 -10.44 20.19
C LEU A 245 -27.56 -11.29 21.23
N HIS A 246 -27.46 -10.83 22.47
CA HIS A 246 -26.74 -11.55 23.52
C HIS A 246 -27.36 -12.93 23.81
N GLN A 247 -28.69 -13.01 23.84
CA GLN A 247 -29.40 -14.28 24.00
C GLN A 247 -29.15 -15.23 22.82
N GLN A 248 -29.13 -14.73 21.58
CA GLN A 248 -28.87 -15.54 20.39
C GLN A 248 -27.40 -15.99 20.29
N LEU A 249 -26.45 -15.20 20.79
CA LEU A 249 -25.03 -15.60 20.87
C LEU A 249 -24.78 -16.64 21.96
N THR A 250 -25.53 -16.60 23.07
CA THR A 250 -25.39 -17.58 24.16
C THR A 250 -26.12 -18.89 23.85
N THR A 251 -27.34 -18.81 23.34
CA THR A 251 -28.18 -19.96 22.97
C THR A 251 -28.87 -19.71 21.62
N PRO A 252 -28.25 -20.08 20.50
CA PRO A 252 -28.84 -19.89 19.17
C PRO A 252 -30.05 -20.82 18.99
N ASP A 253 -31.18 -20.25 18.55
CA ASP A 253 -32.45 -20.94 18.37
C ASP A 253 -32.63 -21.51 16.95
N ASP A 254 -32.95 -20.64 15.98
CA ASP A 254 -33.02 -20.98 14.56
C ASP A 254 -32.05 -20.12 13.74
N ARG A 255 -31.56 -20.66 12.61
CA ARG A 255 -30.61 -19.93 11.73
C ARG A 255 -31.19 -18.60 11.24
N CYS A 256 -32.48 -18.54 10.90
CA CYS A 256 -33.11 -17.30 10.42
C CYS A 256 -33.19 -16.26 11.53
N ASN A 257 -33.57 -16.67 12.75
CA ASN A 257 -33.59 -15.80 13.93
C ASN A 257 -32.19 -15.25 14.25
N PHE A 258 -31.16 -16.10 14.15
CA PHE A 258 -29.78 -15.70 14.35
C PHE A 258 -29.33 -14.65 13.32
N VAL A 259 -29.57 -14.90 12.03
CA VAL A 259 -29.26 -13.95 10.94
C VAL A 259 -29.99 -12.63 11.14
N LEU A 260 -31.29 -12.66 11.43
CA LEU A 260 -32.08 -11.44 11.63
C LEU A 260 -31.61 -10.63 12.83
N SER A 261 -31.23 -11.29 13.93
CA SER A 261 -30.71 -10.62 15.13
C SER A 261 -29.36 -9.93 14.86
N LEU A 262 -28.49 -10.60 14.12
CA LEU A 262 -27.22 -10.06 13.65
C LEU A 262 -27.40 -8.86 12.69
N ARG A 263 -28.35 -8.96 11.75
CA ARG A 263 -28.69 -7.87 10.83
C ARG A 263 -29.36 -6.69 11.53
N LEU A 264 -30.19 -6.96 12.55
CA LEU A 264 -30.77 -5.94 13.41
C LEU A 264 -29.68 -5.17 14.14
N PHE A 265 -28.74 -5.88 14.77
CA PHE A 265 -27.59 -5.26 15.42
C PHE A 265 -26.79 -4.35 14.46
N PHE A 266 -26.43 -4.86 13.27
CA PHE A 266 -25.74 -4.05 12.28
C PHE A 266 -26.54 -2.81 11.88
N THR A 267 -27.83 -2.95 11.60
CA THR A 267 -28.68 -1.83 11.17
C THR A 267 -28.77 -0.76 12.26
N VAL A 268 -28.99 -1.16 13.53
CA VAL A 268 -29.08 -0.24 14.67
C VAL A 268 -27.77 0.52 14.89
N PHE A 269 -26.63 -0.15 14.80
CA PHE A 269 -25.33 0.44 15.13
C PHE A 269 -24.57 1.03 13.94
N SER A 270 -24.93 0.73 12.70
CA SER A 270 -24.26 1.29 11.51
C SER A 270 -24.19 2.83 11.52
N GLU A 271 -25.23 3.49 12.03
CA GLU A 271 -25.30 4.96 12.15
C GLU A 271 -25.03 5.48 13.58
N ASN A 272 -25.21 4.64 14.61
CA ASN A 272 -25.25 5.10 16.01
C ASN A 272 -24.07 4.64 16.88
N TRP A 273 -23.15 3.81 16.38
CA TRP A 273 -22.05 3.25 17.18
C TRP A 273 -21.10 4.31 17.78
N THR A 274 -20.99 5.49 17.16
CA THR A 274 -20.20 6.62 17.69
C THR A 274 -20.87 7.31 18.87
N GLN A 275 -22.20 7.40 18.86
CA GLN A 275 -23.00 7.99 19.94
C GLN A 275 -23.23 7.00 21.09
N MET A 276 -23.32 5.71 20.79
CA MET A 276 -23.61 4.63 21.75
C MET A 276 -22.45 3.63 21.82
N SER A 277 -21.27 4.13 22.18
CA SER A 277 -20.00 3.39 22.15
C SER A 277 -19.93 2.24 23.16
N MET A 278 -20.48 2.40 24.36
CA MET A 278 -20.46 1.35 25.41
C MET A 278 -21.39 0.17 25.09
N PRO A 279 -22.67 0.39 24.69
CA PRO A 279 -23.51 -0.70 24.22
C PRO A 279 -22.92 -1.44 23.01
N PHE A 280 -22.41 -0.67 22.03
CA PHE A 280 -21.72 -1.21 20.87
C PHE A 280 -20.53 -2.08 21.28
N SER A 281 -19.65 -1.57 22.15
CA SER A 281 -18.43 -2.27 22.54
C SER A 281 -18.73 -3.62 23.20
N LYS A 282 -19.76 -3.66 24.06
CA LYS A 282 -20.18 -4.91 24.75
C LYS A 282 -20.75 -5.94 23.79
N CYS A 283 -21.62 -5.52 22.86
CA CYS A 283 -22.17 -6.43 21.86
C CYS A 283 -21.11 -6.89 20.87
N PHE A 284 -20.24 -6.00 20.42
CA PHE A 284 -19.17 -6.32 19.48
C PHE A 284 -18.17 -7.30 20.12
N GLU A 285 -17.78 -7.09 21.38
CA GLU A 285 -16.98 -8.04 22.15
C GLU A 285 -17.61 -9.43 22.22
N ALA A 286 -18.92 -9.50 22.50
CA ALA A 286 -19.65 -10.78 22.55
C ALA A 286 -19.64 -11.51 21.19
N ILE A 287 -19.72 -10.78 20.06
CA ILE A 287 -19.61 -11.37 18.72
C ILE A 287 -18.19 -11.92 18.49
N LEU A 288 -17.15 -11.20 18.91
CA LEU A 288 -15.76 -11.65 18.79
C LEU A 288 -15.48 -12.90 19.64
N ASP A 289 -15.98 -12.92 20.88
CA ASP A 289 -15.88 -14.07 21.78
C ASP A 289 -16.63 -15.29 21.20
N PHE A 290 -17.81 -15.08 20.61
CA PHE A 290 -18.57 -16.11 19.92
C PHE A 290 -17.82 -16.71 18.71
N CYS A 291 -17.16 -15.87 17.90
CA CYS A 291 -16.36 -16.32 16.77
C CYS A 291 -15.12 -17.11 17.22
N SER A 292 -14.51 -16.69 18.33
CA SER A 292 -13.33 -17.33 18.94
C SER A 292 -13.65 -18.67 19.61
N SER A 293 -14.89 -18.88 20.07
CA SER A 293 -15.29 -20.06 20.83
C SER A 293 -15.16 -21.36 20.04
N SER A 294 -14.47 -22.36 20.57
CA SER A 294 -14.29 -23.67 19.90
C SER A 294 -15.56 -24.53 19.88
N THR A 295 -16.58 -24.20 20.66
CA THR A 295 -17.81 -25.02 20.82
C THR A 295 -18.89 -24.73 19.77
N VAL A 296 -18.78 -23.61 19.06
CA VAL A 296 -19.79 -23.12 18.11
C VAL A 296 -19.56 -23.72 16.71
N SER A 297 -20.65 -24.02 15.99
CA SER A 297 -20.58 -24.58 14.64
C SER A 297 -19.91 -23.60 13.64
N PRO A 298 -19.09 -24.09 12.68
CA PRO A 298 -18.42 -23.23 11.70
C PRO A 298 -19.38 -22.37 10.86
N LEU A 299 -20.59 -22.87 10.57
CA LEU A 299 -21.60 -22.15 9.79
C LEU A 299 -22.14 -20.90 10.53
N LEU A 300 -22.42 -21.03 11.83
CA LEU A 300 -22.88 -19.91 12.65
C LEU A 300 -21.76 -18.88 12.84
N LYS A 301 -20.52 -19.36 13.00
CA LYS A 301 -19.33 -18.50 13.02
C LYS A 301 -19.18 -17.69 11.74
N SER A 302 -19.30 -18.33 10.57
CA SER A 302 -19.25 -17.65 9.27
C SER A 302 -20.33 -16.58 9.16
N THR A 303 -21.55 -16.88 9.63
CA THR A 303 -22.68 -15.93 9.62
C THR A 303 -22.42 -14.73 10.54
N ALA A 304 -21.85 -14.95 11.73
CA ALA A 304 -21.46 -13.87 12.64
C ALA A 304 -20.30 -13.03 12.06
N PHE A 305 -19.36 -13.68 11.38
CA PHE A 305 -18.22 -13.03 10.74
C PHE A 305 -18.63 -12.12 9.58
N GLU A 306 -19.69 -12.46 8.82
CA GLU A 306 -20.23 -11.58 7.77
C GLU A 306 -20.62 -10.19 8.30
N ILE A 307 -21.19 -10.10 9.51
CA ILE A 307 -21.52 -8.81 10.11
C ILE A 307 -20.28 -7.98 10.39
N LEU A 308 -19.17 -8.60 10.77
CA LEU A 308 -17.91 -7.89 10.99
C LEU A 308 -17.39 -7.25 9.69
N ILE A 309 -17.60 -7.90 8.55
CA ILE A 309 -17.26 -7.37 7.22
C ILE A 309 -18.15 -6.19 6.87
N ASP A 310 -19.45 -6.29 7.17
CA ASP A 310 -20.38 -5.20 6.92
C ASP A 310 -19.96 -3.93 7.68
N PHE A 311 -19.51 -4.06 8.94
CA PHE A 311 -18.94 -2.95 9.70
C PHE A 311 -17.64 -2.42 9.08
N VAL A 312 -16.70 -3.28 8.72
CA VAL A 312 -15.45 -2.88 8.05
C VAL A 312 -15.73 -2.16 6.73
N SER A 313 -16.80 -2.54 6.03
CA SER A 313 -17.21 -1.94 4.76
C SER A 313 -17.79 -0.52 4.93
N LEU A 314 -18.15 -0.12 6.16
CA LEU A 314 -18.55 1.25 6.43
C LEU A 314 -17.35 2.20 6.23
N PRO A 315 -17.57 3.39 5.63
CA PRO A 315 -16.49 4.31 5.33
C PRO A 315 -15.81 4.77 6.61
N LYS A 316 -14.46 4.73 6.63
CA LYS A 316 -13.60 5.17 7.74
C LYS A 316 -13.73 4.34 9.03
N PHE A 317 -14.56 3.30 9.06
CA PHE A 317 -14.76 2.49 10.25
C PHE A 317 -13.45 1.89 10.79
N PRO A 318 -12.57 1.25 9.98
CA PRO A 318 -11.34 0.63 10.50
C PRO A 318 -10.42 1.63 11.22
N LEU A 319 -10.30 2.85 10.70
CA LEU A 319 -9.44 3.87 11.28
C LEU A 319 -10.02 4.45 12.57
N VAL A 320 -11.32 4.78 12.58
CA VAL A 320 -12.01 5.30 13.78
C VAL A 320 -12.10 4.21 14.86
N PHE A 321 -12.32 2.96 14.46
CA PHE A 321 -12.34 1.82 15.37
C PHE A 321 -10.96 1.60 16.00
N TYR A 322 -9.88 1.66 15.21
CA TYR A 322 -8.51 1.57 15.72
C TYR A 322 -8.17 2.71 16.71
N SER A 323 -8.40 3.96 16.33
CA SER A 323 -8.01 5.12 17.15
C SER A 323 -8.72 5.16 18.50
N ASN A 324 -9.95 4.63 18.59
CA ASN A 324 -10.75 4.67 19.81
C ASN A 324 -10.78 3.36 20.60
N PHE A 325 -10.57 2.18 19.99
CA PHE A 325 -10.70 0.88 20.66
C PHE A 325 -9.38 0.10 20.79
N SER A 326 -8.23 0.74 20.51
CA SER A 326 -6.91 0.16 20.76
C SER A 326 -6.38 0.52 22.15
N THR A 327 -6.35 1.83 22.47
CA THR A 327 -5.64 2.35 23.66
C THR A 327 -6.49 3.28 24.52
N ARG A 328 -7.74 3.57 24.13
CA ARG A 328 -8.56 4.55 24.85
C ARG A 328 -8.96 4.05 26.24
N PRO A 329 -8.77 4.84 27.30
CA PRO A 329 -9.24 4.51 28.64
C PRO A 329 -10.77 4.33 28.67
N PHE A 330 -11.29 3.52 29.60
CA PHE A 330 -12.72 3.13 29.75
C PHE A 330 -13.31 2.18 28.70
N LEU A 331 -12.73 2.07 27.50
CA LEU A 331 -13.18 1.12 26.48
C LEU A 331 -12.29 -0.13 26.46
N PRO A 332 -12.84 -1.33 26.20
CA PRO A 332 -12.03 -2.52 26.03
C PRO A 332 -11.15 -2.43 24.78
N ASN A 333 -9.97 -3.08 24.81
CA ASN A 333 -9.10 -3.23 23.63
C ASN A 333 -9.72 -4.21 22.63
N LEU A 334 -10.73 -3.76 21.90
CA LEU A 334 -11.46 -4.57 20.93
C LEU A 334 -10.70 -4.75 19.63
N PHE A 335 -9.81 -3.81 19.28
CA PHE A 335 -9.06 -3.89 18.04
C PHE A 335 -8.13 -5.11 18.02
N GLU A 336 -7.36 -5.33 19.10
CA GLU A 336 -6.48 -6.48 19.22
C GLU A 336 -7.28 -7.80 19.13
N LYS A 337 -8.40 -7.90 19.87
CA LYS A 337 -9.30 -9.05 19.79
C LYS A 337 -9.85 -9.26 18.37
N PHE A 338 -10.29 -8.18 17.71
CA PHE A 338 -10.84 -8.22 16.36
C PHE A 338 -9.82 -8.75 15.35
N ILE A 339 -8.59 -8.21 15.36
CA ILE A 339 -7.53 -8.68 14.46
C ILE A 339 -7.17 -10.14 14.73
N ASN A 340 -7.06 -10.54 15.99
CA ASN A 340 -6.80 -11.95 16.33
C ASN A 340 -7.88 -12.89 15.78
N VAL A 341 -9.16 -12.49 15.86
CA VAL A 341 -10.26 -13.24 15.25
C VAL A 341 -10.09 -13.29 13.73
N VAL A 342 -9.95 -12.15 13.04
CA VAL A 342 -9.77 -12.10 11.58
C VAL A 342 -8.62 -12.99 11.12
N MET A 343 -7.46 -12.90 11.79
CA MET A 343 -6.28 -13.69 11.47
C MET A 343 -6.49 -15.19 11.73
N SER A 344 -7.28 -15.56 12.76
CA SER A 344 -7.64 -16.96 13.01
C SER A 344 -8.46 -17.57 11.88
N PHE A 345 -9.35 -16.81 11.23
CA PHE A 345 -10.12 -17.25 10.06
C PHE A 345 -9.27 -17.26 8.78
N ALA A 346 -8.35 -16.30 8.64
CA ALA A 346 -7.44 -16.23 7.49
C ALA A 346 -6.39 -17.36 7.48
N ASN A 347 -6.00 -17.86 8.65
CA ASN A 347 -5.00 -18.92 8.82
C ASN A 347 -5.59 -20.35 8.83
N VAL A 348 -6.89 -20.51 8.52
CA VAL A 348 -7.52 -21.84 8.40
C VAL A 348 -6.99 -22.53 7.13
N PRO A 349 -6.63 -23.82 7.17
CA PRO A 349 -6.23 -24.58 5.98
C PRO A 349 -7.33 -24.56 4.91
N ALA A 350 -6.95 -24.67 3.63
CA ALA A 350 -7.82 -24.58 2.44
C ALA A 350 -8.99 -25.60 2.34
N ALA A 351 -9.27 -26.38 3.40
CA ALA A 351 -10.38 -27.32 3.50
C ALA A 351 -11.75 -26.65 3.74
N VAL A 352 -11.81 -25.37 4.11
CA VAL A 352 -13.05 -24.55 4.20
C VAL A 352 -12.85 -23.22 3.44
N PRO A 353 -12.97 -23.21 2.10
CA PRO A 353 -12.54 -22.11 1.23
C PRO A 353 -13.25 -20.77 1.51
N ASP A 354 -14.54 -20.83 1.82
CA ASP A 354 -15.37 -19.64 1.91
C ASP A 354 -14.94 -18.73 3.07
N ALA A 355 -14.64 -19.28 4.25
CA ALA A 355 -14.27 -18.50 5.41
C ALA A 355 -12.89 -17.81 5.28
N GLN A 356 -11.94 -18.49 4.64
CA GLN A 356 -10.60 -17.94 4.39
C GLN A 356 -10.66 -16.80 3.36
N ASN A 357 -11.34 -17.01 2.23
CA ASN A 357 -11.51 -15.99 1.20
C ASN A 357 -12.21 -14.73 1.74
N VAL A 358 -13.21 -14.94 2.58
CA VAL A 358 -13.97 -13.88 3.24
C VAL A 358 -13.08 -13.09 4.21
N ALA A 359 -12.26 -13.74 5.05
CA ALA A 359 -11.31 -13.05 5.93
C ALA A 359 -10.24 -12.26 5.15
N LEU A 360 -9.74 -12.80 4.04
CA LEU A 360 -8.80 -12.10 3.17
C LEU A 360 -9.44 -10.88 2.49
N SER A 361 -10.69 -11.02 2.04
CA SER A 361 -11.43 -9.89 1.46
C SER A 361 -11.62 -8.75 2.46
N LEU A 362 -11.82 -9.07 3.75
CA LEU A 362 -11.90 -8.08 4.82
C LEU A 362 -10.55 -7.36 5.00
N ILE A 363 -9.44 -8.09 5.07
CA ILE A 363 -8.10 -7.49 5.18
C ILE A 363 -7.82 -6.58 3.98
N THR A 364 -8.10 -7.05 2.76
CA THR A 364 -7.95 -6.25 1.54
C THR A 364 -8.86 -5.01 1.55
N THR A 365 -10.08 -5.12 2.09
CA THR A 365 -11.01 -3.98 2.23
C THR A 365 -10.47 -2.95 3.22
N ILE A 366 -9.91 -3.37 4.36
CA ILE A 366 -9.25 -2.45 5.31
C ILE A 366 -8.09 -1.72 4.62
N ILE A 367 -7.22 -2.45 3.93
CA ILE A 367 -6.08 -1.88 3.19
C ILE A 367 -6.58 -0.89 2.14
N GLN A 368 -7.63 -1.23 1.39
CA GLN A 368 -8.22 -0.35 0.38
C GLN A 368 -8.80 0.94 0.98
N GLN A 369 -9.42 0.88 2.15
CA GLN A 369 -9.93 2.09 2.82
C GLN A 369 -8.82 2.97 3.40
N ILE A 370 -7.69 2.36 3.78
CA ILE A 370 -6.49 3.09 4.23
C ILE A 370 -5.71 3.67 3.05
N THR A 371 -5.86 3.08 1.85
CA THR A 371 -5.11 3.51 0.66
C THR A 371 -5.52 4.93 0.26
N PRO A 372 -4.59 5.90 0.27
CA PRO A 372 -4.90 7.28 -0.08
C PRO A 372 -5.31 7.39 -1.55
N SER A 373 -6.32 8.20 -1.85
CA SER A 373 -6.67 8.51 -3.24
C SER A 373 -5.52 9.27 -3.92
N VAL A 374 -5.17 8.88 -5.15
CA VAL A 374 -4.03 9.36 -5.97
C VAL A 374 -3.85 10.90 -6.04
N ASN A 375 -4.85 11.69 -5.63
CA ASN A 375 -4.84 13.15 -5.63
C ASN A 375 -4.52 13.83 -4.27
N SER A 376 -4.21 13.08 -3.21
CA SER A 376 -3.78 13.70 -1.94
C SER A 376 -2.34 14.21 -2.10
N GLU A 377 -2.17 15.54 -2.15
CA GLU A 377 -0.86 16.20 -2.11
C GLU A 377 0.04 15.55 -1.06
N ASN A 378 1.27 15.16 -1.45
CA ASN A 378 2.29 14.60 -0.56
C ASN A 378 2.25 15.29 0.80
N PRO A 379 1.68 14.66 1.85
CA PRO A 379 1.67 15.26 3.16
C PRO A 379 3.13 15.34 3.57
N ARG A 380 3.68 16.55 3.66
CA ARG A 380 5.00 16.78 4.21
C ARG A 380 4.99 16.20 5.62
N ILE A 381 5.58 15.01 5.78
CA ILE A 381 5.72 14.33 7.05
C ILE A 381 6.59 15.23 7.93
N SER A 382 5.96 15.97 8.84
CA SER A 382 6.64 16.46 10.03
C SER A 382 6.71 15.27 10.97
N LEU A 383 7.90 14.65 11.05
CA LEU A 383 8.19 13.47 11.87
C LEU A 383 8.02 13.69 13.38
N ASP A 384 7.66 14.90 13.82
CA ASP A 384 7.37 15.22 15.21
C ASP A 384 5.90 15.69 15.37
N PRO A 385 4.92 14.78 15.51
CA PRO A 385 3.72 15.12 16.24
C PRO A 385 4.11 15.40 17.70
N PRO A 386 3.47 16.36 18.40
CA PRO A 386 3.75 16.59 19.81
C PRO A 386 3.54 15.29 20.60
N LEU A 387 4.49 14.99 21.49
CA LEU A 387 4.54 13.87 22.45
C LEU A 387 3.37 13.85 23.48
N GLN A 388 2.20 14.40 23.14
CA GLN A 388 1.02 14.22 23.97
C GLN A 388 0.43 12.86 23.66
N GLU A 389 0.54 11.95 24.62
CA GLU A 389 -0.11 10.65 24.55
C GLU A 389 -1.63 10.85 24.33
N PRO A 390 -2.23 10.15 23.35
CA PRO A 390 -3.66 10.27 23.09
C PRO A 390 -4.44 9.91 24.35
N PHE A 391 -5.46 10.70 24.67
CA PHE A 391 -6.34 10.51 25.82
C PHE A 391 -5.68 10.62 27.21
N SER A 392 -4.56 11.35 27.36
CA SER A 392 -3.89 11.56 28.67
C SER A 392 -4.85 12.02 29.78
N ASP A 393 -5.76 12.94 29.47
CA ASP A 393 -6.75 13.45 30.41
C ASP A 393 -7.80 12.41 30.81
N GLU A 394 -8.15 11.49 29.90
CA GLU A 394 -9.05 10.37 30.20
C GLU A 394 -8.31 9.29 31.00
N LEU A 395 -7.02 9.06 30.71
CA LEU A 395 -6.20 8.09 31.41
C LEU A 395 -6.02 8.49 32.87
N GLU A 396 -5.73 9.77 33.14
CA GLU A 396 -5.63 10.29 34.50
C GLU A 396 -6.95 10.12 35.26
N LYS A 397 -8.10 10.35 34.60
CA LYS A 397 -9.42 10.12 35.20
C LYS A 397 -9.68 8.63 35.47
N TYR A 398 -9.29 7.76 34.55
CA TYR A 398 -9.43 6.31 34.66
C TYR A 398 -8.61 5.76 35.82
N GLU A 399 -7.34 6.15 35.92
CA GLU A 399 -6.44 5.78 37.02
C GLU A 399 -6.96 6.26 38.37
N LYS A 400 -7.47 7.50 38.46
CA LYS A 400 -8.13 8.02 39.66
C LYS A 400 -9.35 7.18 40.07
N LEU A 401 -10.16 6.74 39.11
CA LEU A 401 -11.33 5.89 39.38
C LEU A 401 -10.92 4.47 39.82
N LEU A 402 -9.85 3.90 39.27
CA LEU A 402 -9.29 2.62 39.71
C LEU A 402 -8.69 2.70 41.11
N ASP A 403 -7.94 3.76 41.43
CA ASP A 403 -7.42 4.00 42.77
C ASP A 403 -8.57 4.19 43.77
N PHE A 404 -9.61 4.93 43.38
CA PHE A 404 -10.82 5.07 44.17
C PHE A 404 -11.52 3.72 44.40
N SER A 405 -11.70 2.89 43.36
CA SER A 405 -12.38 1.60 43.49
C SER A 405 -11.59 0.62 44.36
N ALA A 406 -10.26 0.63 44.28
CA ALA A 406 -9.37 -0.14 45.16
C ALA A 406 -9.49 0.32 46.62
N LYS A 407 -9.40 1.63 46.89
CA LYS A 407 -9.57 2.21 48.24
C LYS A 407 -10.95 1.94 48.82
N PHE A 408 -12.00 2.02 47.99
CA PHE A 408 -13.36 1.71 48.39
C PHE A 408 -13.53 0.24 48.78
N SER A 409 -12.94 -0.65 48.00
CA SER A 409 -12.99 -2.10 48.23
C SER A 409 -12.22 -2.52 49.49
N GLU A 410 -11.10 -1.87 49.81
CA GLU A 410 -10.37 -2.12 51.06
C GLU A 410 -11.08 -1.58 52.29
N LYS A 411 -11.43 -0.28 52.30
CA LYS A 411 -12.04 0.40 53.47
C LYS A 411 -13.00 1.53 53.07
N SER A 412 -14.26 1.15 52.81
CA SER A 412 -15.35 2.08 52.48
C SER A 412 -15.63 3.19 53.53
N SER A 413 -15.17 3.05 54.78
CA SER A 413 -15.37 4.05 55.84
C SER A 413 -14.38 5.23 55.82
N SER A 414 -13.26 5.12 55.11
CA SER A 414 -12.20 6.15 55.13
C SER A 414 -12.40 7.26 54.07
N ILE A 415 -13.28 7.02 53.10
CA ILE A 415 -13.50 7.88 51.93
C ILE A 415 -14.10 9.25 52.28
N SER A 416 -14.82 9.35 53.40
CA SER A 416 -15.49 10.59 53.83
C SER A 416 -14.55 11.75 54.15
N LYS A 417 -13.24 11.48 54.29
CA LYS A 417 -12.22 12.50 54.59
C LYS A 417 -11.57 13.09 53.34
N ASP A 418 -11.54 12.34 52.25
CA ASP A 418 -10.69 12.63 51.10
C ASP A 418 -11.48 13.22 49.92
N TYR A 419 -12.81 13.09 49.91
CA TYR A 419 -13.65 13.44 48.77
C TYR A 419 -14.97 14.13 49.16
N SER A 420 -15.49 14.98 48.27
CA SER A 420 -16.80 15.61 48.42
C SER A 420 -17.94 14.61 48.18
N VAL A 421 -19.13 14.90 48.72
CA VAL A 421 -20.34 14.07 48.53
C VAL A 421 -20.65 13.85 47.05
N THR A 422 -20.57 14.92 46.25
CA THR A 422 -20.86 14.89 44.81
C THR A 422 -19.81 14.08 44.05
N ASP A 423 -18.54 14.19 44.40
CA ASP A 423 -17.48 13.44 43.70
C ASP A 423 -17.58 11.95 44.02
N VAL A 424 -17.79 11.59 45.29
CA VAL A 424 -18.00 10.19 45.69
C VAL A 424 -19.22 9.60 44.99
N SER A 425 -20.35 10.32 44.92
CA SER A 425 -21.54 9.82 44.23
C SER A 425 -21.29 9.51 42.75
N LYS A 426 -20.62 10.42 42.01
CA LYS A 426 -20.26 10.23 40.60
C LYS A 426 -19.26 9.10 40.41
N MET A 427 -18.23 9.03 41.27
CA MET A 427 -17.24 7.96 41.24
C MET A 427 -17.89 6.61 41.54
N LEU A 428 -18.77 6.49 42.53
CA LEU A 428 -19.51 5.24 42.81
C LEU A 428 -20.47 4.85 41.69
N PHE A 429 -21.02 5.82 40.95
CA PHE A 429 -21.93 5.56 39.84
C PHE A 429 -21.20 4.98 38.62
N ILE A 430 -19.97 5.44 38.37
CA ILE A 430 -19.19 5.17 37.16
C ILE A 430 -18.09 4.12 37.36
N ALA A 431 -17.49 4.04 38.56
CA ALA A 431 -16.28 3.28 38.81
C ALA A 431 -16.43 1.80 38.47
N LEU A 432 -15.40 1.28 37.79
CA LEU A 432 -15.30 -0.11 37.40
C LEU A 432 -14.86 -0.98 38.59
N GLY A 433 -15.36 -2.21 38.65
CA GLY A 433 -14.93 -3.21 39.63
C GLY A 433 -15.51 -3.06 41.04
N ILE A 434 -16.36 -2.06 41.30
CA ILE A 434 -17.06 -1.96 42.60
C ILE A 434 -18.22 -2.96 42.64
N SER A 435 -18.17 -3.89 43.60
CA SER A 435 -19.25 -4.87 43.77
C SER A 435 -20.56 -4.21 44.21
N LYS A 436 -21.68 -4.69 43.66
CA LYS A 436 -23.03 -4.21 44.01
C LYS A 436 -23.36 -4.40 45.49
N SER A 437 -22.81 -5.44 46.12
CA SER A 437 -22.97 -5.72 47.55
C SER A 437 -22.27 -4.68 48.42
N SER A 438 -21.03 -4.31 48.08
CA SER A 438 -20.27 -3.27 48.81
C SER A 438 -20.92 -1.89 48.70
N LEU A 439 -21.50 -1.56 47.54
CA LEU A 439 -22.32 -0.34 47.37
C LEU A 439 -23.55 -0.37 48.28
N GLY A 440 -24.25 -1.50 48.31
CA GLY A 440 -25.38 -1.74 49.20
C GLY A 440 -25.08 -1.49 50.67
N GLU A 441 -24.02 -2.11 51.18
CA GLU A 441 -23.56 -1.93 52.56
C GLU A 441 -23.16 -0.49 52.86
N PHE A 442 -22.54 0.20 51.89
CA PHE A 442 -22.17 1.61 52.04
C PHE A 442 -23.41 2.51 52.15
N PHE A 443 -24.40 2.34 51.28
CA PHE A 443 -25.65 3.10 51.32
C PHE A 443 -26.54 2.73 52.51
N GLY A 444 -26.40 1.51 53.06
CA GLY A 444 -27.11 1.06 54.26
C GLY A 444 -26.67 1.73 55.56
N LYS A 445 -25.47 2.33 55.62
CA LYS A 445 -24.97 3.00 56.84
C LYS A 445 -25.84 4.20 57.24
N ASN A 446 -25.94 4.47 58.54
CA ASN A 446 -26.79 5.54 59.08
C ASN A 446 -26.05 6.89 59.24
N SER A 447 -24.82 7.04 58.74
CA SER A 447 -24.07 8.30 58.82
C SER A 447 -24.68 9.37 57.90
N GLU A 448 -24.61 10.64 58.28
CA GLU A 448 -25.08 11.76 57.45
C GLU A 448 -24.36 11.82 56.10
N PHE A 449 -23.05 11.54 56.09
CA PHE A 449 -22.27 11.48 54.86
C PHE A 449 -22.81 10.42 53.89
N ASN A 450 -23.08 9.20 54.36
CA ASN A 450 -23.60 8.13 53.52
C ASN A 450 -24.99 8.45 52.95
N LYS A 451 -25.86 9.08 53.76
CA LYS A 451 -27.19 9.51 53.32
C LYS A 451 -27.12 10.60 52.24
N ASN A 452 -26.24 11.59 52.43
CA ASN A 452 -26.05 12.65 51.44
C ASN A 452 -25.45 12.10 50.14
N VAL A 453 -24.51 11.16 50.22
CA VAL A 453 -23.94 10.49 49.03
C VAL A 453 -24.99 9.65 48.32
N LEU A 454 -25.84 8.96 49.05
CA LEU A 454 -26.97 8.21 48.48
C LEU A 454 -27.96 9.14 47.76
N GLN A 455 -28.30 10.29 48.34
CA GLN A 455 -29.18 11.27 47.68
C GLN A 455 -28.55 11.74 46.36
N ALA A 456 -27.30 12.21 46.43
CA ALA A 456 -26.58 12.66 45.24
C ALA A 456 -26.40 11.54 44.20
N TYR A 457 -26.31 10.27 44.63
CA TYR A 457 -26.24 9.10 43.74
C TYR A 457 -27.59 8.83 43.05
N ILE A 458 -28.71 8.95 43.76
CA ILE A 458 -30.05 8.78 43.19
C ILE A 458 -30.37 9.92 42.21
N ASP A 459 -29.91 11.14 42.51
CA ASP A 459 -30.08 12.30 41.63
C ASP A 459 -29.31 12.17 40.30
N LEU A 460 -28.42 11.18 40.14
CA LEU A 460 -27.73 10.89 38.87
C LEU A 460 -28.56 10.03 37.90
N PHE A 461 -29.63 9.37 38.36
CA PHE A 461 -30.50 8.59 37.50
C PHE A 461 -31.43 9.50 36.71
N ASP A 462 -31.61 9.19 35.42
CA ASP A 462 -32.65 9.80 34.61
C ASP A 462 -33.85 8.84 34.52
N PHE A 463 -34.93 9.19 35.22
CA PHE A 463 -36.17 8.41 35.20
C PHE A 463 -37.20 8.95 34.19
N SER A 464 -36.96 10.11 33.58
CA SER A 464 -38.00 10.93 32.91
C SER A 464 -38.78 10.21 31.80
N ASN A 465 -38.16 9.22 31.15
CA ASN A 465 -38.74 8.44 30.05
C ASN A 465 -39.03 6.98 30.43
N LEU A 466 -39.00 6.64 31.72
CA LEU A 466 -39.13 5.27 32.20
C LEU A 466 -40.42 5.12 33.00
N SER A 467 -41.16 4.04 32.75
CA SER A 467 -42.27 3.64 33.63
C SER A 467 -41.78 3.37 35.07
N ILE A 468 -42.70 3.37 36.04
CA ILE A 468 -42.35 3.06 37.44
C ILE A 468 -41.73 1.66 37.59
N ASP A 469 -42.19 0.66 36.82
CA ASP A 469 -41.60 -0.69 36.83
C ASP A 469 -40.16 -0.68 36.30
N GLN A 470 -39.91 -0.02 35.17
CA GLN A 470 -38.57 0.14 34.61
C GLN A 470 -37.65 0.93 35.55
N SER A 471 -38.16 1.98 36.18
CA SER A 471 -37.42 2.83 37.13
C SER A 471 -37.01 2.05 38.38
N ILE A 472 -37.92 1.27 38.97
CA ILE A 472 -37.61 0.40 40.12
C ILE A 472 -36.55 -0.64 39.72
N ARG A 473 -36.70 -1.27 38.55
CA ARG A 473 -35.72 -2.25 38.04
C ARG A 473 -34.36 -1.61 37.80
N LEU A 474 -34.31 -0.41 37.21
CA LEU A 474 -33.07 0.36 37.00
C LEU A 474 -32.39 0.67 38.34
N PHE A 475 -33.13 1.23 39.29
CA PHE A 475 -32.65 1.56 40.62
C PHE A 475 -32.06 0.32 41.31
N LEU A 476 -32.81 -0.78 41.36
CA LEU A 476 -32.39 -2.03 42.00
C LEU A 476 -31.33 -2.81 41.22
N SER A 477 -31.09 -2.48 39.95
CA SER A 477 -30.01 -3.06 39.16
C SER A 477 -28.64 -2.47 39.49
N SER A 478 -28.59 -1.26 40.06
CA SER A 478 -27.35 -0.51 40.28
C SER A 478 -26.54 -0.98 41.50
N PHE A 479 -27.21 -1.36 42.59
CA PHE A 479 -26.60 -1.91 43.81
C PHE A 479 -27.54 -2.92 44.50
N ARG A 480 -26.98 -3.76 45.37
CA ARG A 480 -27.76 -4.76 46.10
C ARG A 480 -28.21 -4.20 47.45
N ILE A 481 -29.50 -4.25 47.76
CA ILE A 481 -29.97 -3.85 49.09
C ILE A 481 -29.61 -4.94 50.10
N VAL A 482 -28.83 -4.59 51.13
CA VAL A 482 -28.43 -5.47 52.23
C VAL A 482 -28.79 -4.78 53.55
N GLY A 483 -29.63 -5.42 54.38
CA GLY A 483 -29.96 -4.87 55.71
C GLY A 483 -31.39 -5.15 56.20
N GLU A 484 -31.73 -4.51 57.32
CA GLU A 484 -33.04 -4.57 57.97
C GLU A 484 -34.09 -3.71 57.23
N GLY A 485 -35.38 -3.93 57.51
CA GLY A 485 -36.49 -3.25 56.82
C GLY A 485 -36.40 -1.72 56.82
N GLN A 486 -35.80 -1.11 57.86
CA GLN A 486 -35.59 0.35 57.93
C GLN A 486 -34.66 0.89 56.83
N ILE A 487 -33.68 0.10 56.39
CA ILE A 487 -32.75 0.49 55.33
C ILE A 487 -33.45 0.43 53.97
N VAL A 488 -34.23 -0.62 53.74
CA VAL A 488 -35.04 -0.79 52.52
C VAL A 488 -36.03 0.37 52.39
N ASP A 489 -36.75 0.68 53.46
CA ASP A 489 -37.72 1.77 53.51
C ASP A 489 -37.07 3.13 53.17
N ARG A 490 -35.92 3.45 53.78
CA ARG A 490 -35.18 4.69 53.46
C ARG A 490 -34.76 4.78 51.99
N LEU A 491 -34.27 3.69 51.41
CA LEU A 491 -33.83 3.68 50.00
C LEU A 491 -34.99 3.91 49.05
N LEU A 492 -36.14 3.29 49.33
CA LEU A 492 -37.36 3.47 48.55
C LEU A 492 -37.96 4.87 48.69
N ASP A 493 -37.90 5.48 49.87
CA ASP A 493 -38.40 6.83 50.09
C ASP A 493 -37.63 7.83 49.21
N MET A 494 -36.29 7.72 49.21
CA MET A 494 -35.43 8.56 48.38
C MET A 494 -35.63 8.31 46.88
N PHE A 495 -35.80 7.05 46.45
CA PHE A 495 -36.17 6.72 45.07
C PHE A 495 -37.52 7.34 44.69
N SER A 496 -38.51 7.28 45.57
CA SER A 496 -39.87 7.75 45.31
C SER A 496 -39.93 9.26 45.10
N ILE A 497 -39.16 10.01 45.91
CA ILE A 497 -38.97 11.45 45.72
C ILE A 497 -38.33 11.74 44.35
N ALA A 498 -37.27 11.03 43.99
CA ALA A 498 -36.58 11.23 42.71
C ALA A 498 -37.46 10.88 41.50
N PHE A 499 -38.19 9.77 41.55
CA PHE A 499 -39.12 9.37 40.51
C PHE A 499 -40.24 10.39 40.32
N PHE A 500 -40.87 10.82 41.42
CA PHE A 500 -41.96 11.80 41.39
C PHE A 500 -41.49 13.14 40.81
N ASN A 501 -40.31 13.62 41.23
CA ASN A 501 -39.73 14.86 40.70
C ASN A 501 -39.37 14.75 39.21
N SER A 502 -39.01 13.57 38.72
CA SER A 502 -38.67 13.33 37.31
C SER A 502 -39.90 13.29 36.41
N HIS A 503 -41.11 13.12 36.98
CA HIS A 503 -42.34 12.96 36.24
C HIS A 503 -43.42 13.96 36.70
N PRO A 504 -43.39 15.20 36.21
CA PRO A 504 -44.30 16.26 36.67
C PRO A 504 -45.79 16.00 36.34
N ASN A 505 -46.11 15.06 35.45
CA ASN A 505 -47.48 14.75 35.00
C ASN A 505 -47.89 13.29 35.29
N THR A 506 -47.39 12.65 36.35
CA THR A 506 -47.85 11.29 36.69
C THR A 506 -49.28 11.25 37.23
N PHE A 507 -49.89 10.06 37.19
CA PHE A 507 -51.12 9.77 37.92
C PHE A 507 -50.89 9.54 39.43
N PHE A 508 -49.64 9.53 39.90
CA PHE A 508 -49.35 9.49 41.33
C PHE A 508 -49.59 10.89 41.92
N HIS A 509 -50.27 10.98 43.06
CA HIS A 509 -50.58 12.27 43.68
C HIS A 509 -49.40 12.91 44.41
N ASP A 510 -48.56 12.08 45.02
CA ASP A 510 -47.40 12.51 45.80
C ASP A 510 -46.30 11.43 45.85
N ALA A 511 -45.13 11.80 46.37
CA ALA A 511 -44.02 10.85 46.56
C ALA A 511 -44.38 9.72 47.55
N VAL A 512 -45.33 9.93 48.47
CA VAL A 512 -45.78 8.91 49.42
C VAL A 512 -46.54 7.80 48.70
N ALA A 513 -47.40 8.13 47.74
CA ALA A 513 -48.09 7.15 46.88
C ALA A 513 -47.08 6.31 46.09
N VAL A 514 -46.05 6.94 45.51
CA VAL A 514 -44.95 6.25 44.80
C VAL A 514 -44.19 5.31 45.74
N HIS A 515 -43.93 5.73 46.98
CA HIS A 515 -43.26 4.92 47.99
C HIS A 515 -44.07 3.68 48.35
N LEU A 516 -45.35 3.84 48.69
CA LEU A 516 -46.26 2.75 49.01
C LEU A 516 -46.38 1.76 47.84
N PHE A 517 -46.46 2.28 46.62
CA PHE A 517 -46.46 1.46 45.41
C PHE A 517 -45.16 0.67 45.25
N SER A 518 -44.00 1.30 45.46
CA SER A 518 -42.68 0.66 45.34
C SER A 518 -42.47 -0.44 46.39
N VAL A 519 -43.00 -0.26 47.61
CA VAL A 519 -43.04 -1.30 48.64
C VAL A 519 -43.92 -2.47 48.20
N ALA A 520 -45.13 -2.20 47.70
CA ALA A 520 -46.03 -3.24 47.18
C ALA A 520 -45.40 -3.99 45.99
N TRP A 521 -44.69 -3.29 45.12
CA TRP A 521 -43.93 -3.86 44.00
C TRP A 521 -42.88 -4.86 44.50
N LEU A 522 -42.07 -4.48 45.49
CA LEU A 522 -41.03 -5.35 46.07
C LEU A 522 -41.61 -6.55 46.81
N MET A 523 -42.74 -6.37 47.51
CA MET A 523 -43.48 -7.47 48.14
C MET A 523 -43.95 -8.48 47.10
N LEU A 524 -44.54 -8.01 46.00
CA LEU A 524 -44.99 -8.86 44.91
C LEU A 524 -43.81 -9.57 44.22
N HIS A 525 -42.71 -8.87 43.96
CA HIS A 525 -41.50 -9.46 43.39
C HIS A 525 -40.95 -10.58 44.28
N THR A 526 -40.83 -10.33 45.59
CA THR A 526 -40.40 -11.32 46.58
C THR A 526 -41.36 -12.50 46.61
N SER A 527 -42.66 -12.24 46.61
CA SER A 527 -43.71 -13.26 46.59
C SER A 527 -43.54 -14.17 45.37
N MET A 528 -43.39 -13.61 44.18
CA MET A 528 -43.27 -14.36 42.91
C MET A 528 -41.97 -15.16 42.81
N HIS A 529 -40.83 -14.55 43.10
CA HIS A 529 -39.52 -15.09 42.70
C HIS A 529 -38.72 -15.73 43.84
N ASN A 530 -39.06 -15.45 45.10
CA ASN A 530 -38.39 -16.11 46.22
C ASN A 530 -38.89 -17.56 46.37
N LYS A 531 -37.96 -18.52 46.28
CA LYS A 531 -38.24 -19.96 46.42
C LYS A 531 -38.79 -20.34 47.80
N ASN A 532 -38.52 -19.54 48.83
CA ASN A 532 -38.98 -19.78 50.20
C ASN A 532 -40.43 -19.34 50.44
N VAL A 533 -41.03 -18.57 49.52
CA VAL A 533 -42.42 -18.15 49.61
C VAL A 533 -43.31 -19.21 48.96
N VAL A 534 -44.06 -19.94 49.80
CA VAL A 534 -44.92 -21.06 49.37
C VAL A 534 -46.23 -20.58 48.73
N LYS A 535 -46.89 -19.58 49.32
CA LYS A 535 -48.12 -18.99 48.78
C LYS A 535 -47.76 -17.75 47.95
N LYS A 536 -47.96 -17.82 46.64
CA LYS A 536 -47.78 -16.69 45.71
C LYS A 536 -49.01 -15.78 45.74
N ASP A 537 -48.80 -14.47 45.70
CA ASP A 537 -49.90 -13.51 45.65
C ASP A 537 -50.63 -13.55 44.31
N THR A 538 -51.95 -13.39 44.33
CA THR A 538 -52.78 -13.34 43.12
C THR A 538 -52.95 -11.89 42.63
N LEU A 539 -53.40 -11.71 41.39
CA LEU A 539 -53.73 -10.37 40.87
C LEU A 539 -54.76 -9.66 41.76
N THR A 540 -55.75 -10.40 42.27
CA THR A 540 -56.75 -9.87 43.20
C THR A 540 -56.16 -9.43 44.52
N ASP A 541 -55.16 -10.15 45.05
CA ASP A 541 -54.46 -9.74 46.28
C ASP A 541 -53.69 -8.44 46.06
N PHE A 542 -53.03 -8.30 44.91
CA PHE A 542 -52.28 -7.09 44.54
C PHE A 542 -53.20 -5.86 44.35
N LEU A 543 -54.34 -6.03 43.66
CA LEU A 543 -55.34 -4.97 43.52
C LEU A 543 -55.93 -4.54 44.87
N ALA A 544 -56.20 -5.50 45.77
CA ALA A 544 -56.72 -5.21 47.10
C ALA A 544 -55.69 -4.48 47.99
N LEU A 545 -54.40 -4.83 47.87
CA LEU A 545 -53.31 -4.20 48.62
C LEU A 545 -53.16 -2.71 48.27
N LEU A 546 -53.33 -2.36 47.00
CA LEU A 546 -53.13 -1.00 46.49
C LEU A 546 -54.39 -0.14 46.47
N LYS A 547 -55.52 -0.66 46.96
CA LYS A 547 -56.78 0.07 47.02
C LYS A 547 -56.69 1.30 47.94
N GLY A 548 -57.07 2.46 47.42
CA GLY A 548 -57.02 3.75 48.12
C GLY A 548 -55.61 4.26 48.45
N GLN A 549 -54.55 3.61 47.94
CA GLN A 549 -53.15 3.94 48.27
C GLN A 549 -52.56 5.05 47.38
N ASN A 550 -53.36 5.69 46.50
CA ASN A 550 -52.96 6.86 45.74
C ASN A 550 -53.54 8.14 46.37
N ASN A 551 -53.13 8.46 47.60
CA ASN A 551 -53.66 9.58 48.38
C ASN A 551 -55.21 9.54 48.54
N GLY A 552 -55.76 8.35 48.79
CA GLY A 552 -57.19 8.12 48.96
C GLY A 552 -57.93 7.69 47.69
N GLU A 553 -57.29 7.75 46.52
CA GLU A 553 -57.83 7.26 45.25
C GLU A 553 -57.28 5.88 44.86
N ASP A 554 -57.99 5.20 43.95
CA ASP A 554 -57.58 3.91 43.38
C ASP A 554 -56.72 4.12 42.13
N TYR A 555 -55.72 3.27 41.92
CA TYR A 555 -54.96 3.22 40.67
C TYR A 555 -55.79 2.58 39.54
N ASP A 556 -55.45 2.89 38.29
CA ASP A 556 -56.07 2.24 37.15
C ASP A 556 -55.82 0.71 37.15
N THR A 557 -56.89 -0.04 36.91
CA THR A 557 -56.88 -1.51 36.94
C THR A 557 -56.06 -2.11 35.80
N GLN A 558 -56.02 -1.49 34.62
CA GLN A 558 -55.23 -2.00 33.51
C GLN A 558 -53.74 -1.77 33.79
N PHE A 559 -53.38 -0.60 34.30
CA PHE A 559 -52.04 -0.30 34.80
C PHE A 559 -51.57 -1.32 35.87
N LEU A 560 -52.35 -1.59 36.92
CA LEU A 560 -51.95 -2.57 37.94
C LEU A 560 -51.81 -3.99 37.37
N THR A 561 -52.66 -4.35 36.41
CA THR A 561 -52.61 -5.65 35.75
C THR A 561 -51.37 -5.79 34.87
N SER A 562 -50.97 -4.74 34.16
CA SER A 562 -49.76 -4.74 33.33
C SER A 562 -48.51 -4.89 34.20
N ILE A 563 -48.43 -4.16 35.33
CA ILE A 563 -47.34 -4.25 36.30
C ILE A 563 -47.26 -5.65 36.93
N PHE A 564 -48.40 -6.20 37.39
CA PHE A 564 -48.44 -7.55 37.96
C PHE A 564 -47.90 -8.59 36.98
N ASN A 565 -48.32 -8.50 35.71
CA ASN A 565 -47.86 -9.40 34.67
C ASN A 565 -46.36 -9.18 34.37
N SER A 566 -45.87 -7.94 34.33
CA SER A 566 -44.43 -7.64 34.16
C SER A 566 -43.58 -8.26 35.27
N ILE A 567 -43.97 -8.06 36.53
CA ILE A 567 -43.26 -8.60 37.70
C ILE A 567 -43.28 -10.11 37.69
N LYS A 568 -44.44 -10.73 37.44
CA LYS A 568 -44.57 -12.18 37.36
C LYS A 568 -43.67 -12.80 36.28
N ARG A 569 -43.51 -12.11 35.14
CA ARG A 569 -42.71 -12.58 34.00
C ARG A 569 -41.21 -12.46 34.24
N SER A 570 -40.74 -11.33 34.75
CA SER A 570 -39.31 -11.02 34.81
C SER A 570 -38.84 -10.67 36.23
N ALA A 571 -37.89 -11.45 36.75
CA ALA A 571 -37.21 -11.16 37.99
C ALA A 571 -36.09 -10.13 37.79
N ILE A 572 -35.77 -9.33 38.80
CA ILE A 572 -34.54 -8.54 38.82
C ILE A 572 -33.35 -9.51 38.92
N SER A 573 -32.40 -9.37 38.00
CA SER A 573 -31.15 -10.13 37.99
C SER A 573 -30.24 -9.69 39.12
N ILE A 574 -30.00 -10.58 40.09
CA ILE A 574 -29.13 -10.32 41.25
C ILE A 574 -27.67 -10.76 40.97
N GLU A 575 -27.48 -11.77 40.13
CA GLU A 575 -26.17 -12.32 39.77
C GLU A 575 -25.52 -11.52 38.63
N GLU A 576 -24.18 -11.53 38.54
CA GLU A 576 -23.41 -10.80 37.52
C GLU A 576 -23.52 -11.42 36.11
N ASP A 577 -23.62 -12.74 36.03
CA ASP A 577 -23.61 -13.47 34.75
C ASP A 577 -24.93 -13.36 33.96
N THR A 578 -26.02 -12.96 34.61
CA THR A 578 -27.36 -12.86 34.01
C THR A 578 -27.75 -11.41 33.66
N GLN A 579 -26.87 -10.44 33.88
CA GLN A 579 -27.18 -9.01 33.75
C GLN A 579 -27.41 -8.56 32.31
N ASN A 580 -26.73 -9.17 31.34
CA ASN A 580 -26.84 -8.80 29.93
C ASN A 580 -28.24 -9.08 29.33
N ASN A 581 -29.06 -9.88 30.00
CA ASN A 581 -30.44 -10.15 29.60
C ASN A 581 -31.45 -9.16 30.19
N SER A 582 -31.00 -8.17 30.96
CA SER A 582 -31.87 -7.21 31.66
C SER A 582 -31.91 -5.86 30.94
N PRO A 583 -33.11 -5.33 30.58
CA PRO A 583 -33.24 -3.97 30.04
C PRO A 583 -32.65 -2.90 30.96
N ALA A 584 -32.82 -3.06 32.28
CA ALA A 584 -32.30 -2.13 33.28
C ALA A 584 -30.76 -2.03 33.28
N TYR A 585 -30.06 -3.13 32.96
CA TYR A 585 -28.60 -3.12 32.89
C TYR A 585 -28.09 -2.26 31.73
N TRP A 586 -28.68 -2.42 30.55
CA TRP A 586 -28.30 -1.65 29.36
C TRP A 586 -28.66 -0.17 29.51
N GLU A 587 -29.81 0.15 30.11
CA GLU A 587 -30.18 1.53 30.43
C GLU A 587 -29.16 2.16 31.41
N LEU A 588 -28.75 1.42 32.45
CA LEU A 588 -27.71 1.88 33.38
C LEU A 588 -26.37 2.15 32.67
N LEU A 589 -25.98 1.31 31.70
CA LEU A 589 -24.78 1.53 30.89
C LEU A 589 -24.88 2.81 30.05
N ILE A 590 -26.03 3.08 29.43
CA ILE A 590 -26.27 4.29 28.64
C ILE A 590 -26.17 5.54 29.53
N GLN A 591 -26.78 5.52 30.72
CA GLN A 591 -26.72 6.63 31.67
C GLN A 591 -25.29 6.88 32.16
N ARG A 592 -24.52 5.82 32.44
CA ARG A 592 -23.08 5.92 32.78
C ARG A 592 -22.24 6.54 31.67
N GLN A 593 -22.48 6.13 30.42
CA GLN A 593 -21.78 6.68 29.27
C GLN A 593 -22.04 8.19 29.12
N LYS A 594 -23.30 8.62 29.26
CA LYS A 594 -23.68 10.04 29.22
C LYS A 594 -22.94 10.87 30.28
N LEU A 595 -22.77 10.33 31.49
CA LEU A 595 -22.03 11.01 32.56
C LEU A 595 -20.52 11.06 32.29
N LEU A 596 -19.94 10.02 31.70
CA LEU A 596 -18.54 9.97 31.30
C LEU A 596 -18.21 10.89 30.11
N LYS A 597 -19.22 11.24 29.29
CA LYS A 597 -19.08 12.05 28.07
C LYS A 597 -18.05 11.48 27.08
N ILE A 598 -18.08 10.15 26.89
CA ILE A 598 -17.24 9.47 25.90
C ILE A 598 -17.81 9.73 24.51
N GLU A 599 -17.17 10.62 23.75
CA GLU A 599 -17.45 10.83 22.33
C GLU A 599 -16.29 10.26 21.50
N LEU A 600 -16.59 9.43 20.51
CA LEU A 600 -15.56 8.83 19.65
C LEU A 600 -14.91 9.91 18.76
N THR A 601 -13.57 9.90 18.72
CA THR A 601 -12.82 10.81 17.84
C THR A 601 -12.93 10.33 16.40
N CYS A 602 -13.41 11.20 15.51
CA CYS A 602 -13.62 10.87 14.09
C CYS A 602 -12.56 11.53 13.17
N ASN A 603 -11.55 12.17 13.74
CA ASN A 603 -10.48 12.83 12.98
C ASN A 603 -9.48 11.77 12.48
N GLU A 604 -8.79 12.07 11.38
CA GLU A 604 -7.78 11.22 10.75
C GLU A 604 -6.36 11.68 11.14
N PRO A 605 -5.83 11.34 12.33
CA PRO A 605 -4.41 11.54 12.57
C PRO A 605 -3.63 10.57 11.67
N GLN A 606 -2.82 11.13 10.76
CA GLN A 606 -1.95 10.36 9.86
C GLN A 606 -1.04 9.36 10.63
N SER A 607 -0.70 9.67 11.89
CA SER A 607 0.05 8.76 12.76
C SER A 607 -0.69 7.46 13.07
N ASP A 608 -2.02 7.49 13.22
CA ASP A 608 -2.79 6.29 13.56
C ASP A 608 -2.94 5.40 12.32
N THR A 609 -3.00 6.00 11.13
CA THR A 609 -2.99 5.27 9.86
C THR A 609 -1.71 4.43 9.71
N ILE A 610 -0.55 5.00 10.04
CA ILE A 610 0.74 4.28 10.00
C ILE A 610 0.76 3.13 10.99
N LYS A 611 0.34 3.36 12.25
CA LYS A 611 0.34 2.35 13.30
C LYS A 611 -0.64 1.20 12.97
N LEU A 612 -1.86 1.54 12.57
CA LEU A 612 -2.88 0.59 12.12
C LEU A 612 -2.36 -0.30 10.99
N PHE A 613 -1.80 0.31 9.93
CA PHE A 613 -1.28 -0.45 8.80
C PHE A 613 -0.14 -1.38 9.20
N ARG A 614 0.81 -0.92 10.04
CA ARG A 614 1.90 -1.77 10.56
C ARG A 614 1.38 -2.99 11.32
N GLU A 615 0.43 -2.79 12.22
CA GLU A 615 -0.11 -3.86 13.07
C GLU A 615 -0.86 -4.92 12.27
N ILE A 616 -1.65 -4.51 11.27
CA ILE A 616 -2.35 -5.43 10.36
C ILE A 616 -1.36 -6.14 9.44
N TRP A 617 -0.46 -5.39 8.79
CA TRP A 617 0.45 -5.94 7.78
C TRP A 617 1.43 -6.95 8.37
N GLN A 618 1.93 -6.71 9.59
CA GLN A 618 2.83 -7.63 10.29
C GLN A 618 2.23 -9.04 10.44
N GLN A 619 0.91 -9.12 10.68
CA GLN A 619 0.21 -10.40 10.86
C GLN A 619 -0.29 -10.98 9.52
N ALA A 620 -0.67 -10.12 8.57
CA ALA A 620 -1.22 -10.54 7.28
C ALA A 620 -0.16 -11.02 6.27
N ALA A 621 1.04 -10.44 6.27
CA ALA A 621 2.07 -10.72 5.26
C ALA A 621 2.45 -12.22 5.14
N PRO A 622 2.65 -12.97 6.24
CA PRO A 622 2.91 -14.41 6.16
C PRO A 622 1.75 -15.19 5.53
N ILE A 623 0.51 -14.79 5.81
CA ILE A 623 -0.69 -15.47 5.30
C ILE A 623 -0.79 -15.29 3.78
N TYR A 624 -0.63 -14.07 3.27
CA TYR A 624 -0.61 -13.81 1.82
C TYR A 624 0.54 -14.53 1.11
N THR A 625 1.69 -14.69 1.77
CA THR A 625 2.83 -15.44 1.23
C THR A 625 2.50 -16.93 1.08
N ILE A 626 1.89 -17.54 2.10
CA ILE A 626 1.43 -18.94 2.07
C ILE A 626 0.35 -19.14 1.01
N LEU A 627 -0.57 -18.18 0.85
CA LEU A 627 -1.63 -18.24 -0.15
C LEU A 627 -1.11 -18.22 -1.58
N PHE A 628 -0.09 -17.41 -1.86
CA PHE A 628 0.57 -17.39 -3.16
C PHE A 628 1.20 -18.76 -3.49
N ASP A 629 1.85 -19.39 -2.50
CA ASP A 629 2.54 -20.68 -2.70
C ASP A 629 1.57 -21.87 -2.88
N HIS A 630 0.35 -21.80 -2.34
CA HIS A 630 -0.59 -22.93 -2.31
C HIS A 630 -1.81 -22.80 -3.24
N SER A 631 -2.15 -21.61 -3.73
CA SER A 631 -3.39 -21.40 -4.50
C SER A 631 -3.16 -20.58 -5.77
N ASN A 632 -3.58 -21.10 -6.93
CA ASN A 632 -3.51 -20.37 -8.20
C ASN A 632 -4.62 -19.30 -8.33
N GLU A 633 -5.79 -19.55 -7.75
CA GLU A 633 -6.94 -18.63 -7.82
C GLU A 633 -6.74 -17.37 -6.95
N GLY A 634 -6.04 -17.49 -5.81
CA GLY A 634 -5.77 -16.39 -4.88
C GLY A 634 -4.66 -15.42 -5.32
N VAL A 635 -3.89 -15.76 -6.37
CA VAL A 635 -2.72 -14.96 -6.81
C VAL A 635 -3.12 -13.54 -7.18
N SER A 636 -4.23 -13.35 -7.87
CA SER A 636 -4.68 -12.02 -8.29
C SER A 636 -4.99 -11.11 -7.10
N LEU A 637 -5.63 -11.65 -6.06
CA LEU A 637 -5.95 -10.93 -4.83
C LEU A 637 -4.68 -10.56 -4.04
N VAL A 638 -3.71 -11.50 -3.95
CA VAL A 638 -2.42 -11.26 -3.29
C VAL A 638 -1.70 -10.10 -3.98
N LEU A 639 -1.57 -10.14 -5.30
CA LEU A 639 -0.84 -9.14 -6.07
C LEU A 639 -1.51 -7.76 -6.01
N ASP A 640 -2.84 -7.68 -6.15
CA ASP A 640 -3.60 -6.42 -5.96
C ASP A 640 -3.39 -5.85 -4.55
N THR A 641 -3.44 -6.69 -3.52
CA THR A 641 -3.19 -6.26 -2.14
C THR A 641 -1.75 -5.75 -1.97
N PHE A 642 -0.76 -6.40 -2.57
CA PHE A 642 0.64 -5.97 -2.52
C PHE A 642 0.86 -4.61 -3.20
N THR A 643 0.21 -4.34 -4.35
CA THR A 643 0.30 -3.00 -4.99
C THR A 643 -0.26 -1.90 -4.10
N LYS A 644 -1.43 -2.14 -3.48
CA LYS A 644 -2.04 -1.19 -2.54
C LYS A 644 -1.16 -0.96 -1.32
N CYS A 645 -0.62 -2.03 -0.72
CA CYS A 645 0.34 -1.93 0.39
C CYS A 645 1.60 -1.15 0.00
N ALA A 646 2.13 -1.34 -1.22
CA ALA A 646 3.28 -0.59 -1.70
C ALA A 646 2.98 0.92 -1.82
N SER A 647 1.79 1.28 -2.30
CA SER A 647 1.36 2.69 -2.39
C SER A 647 1.24 3.36 -1.03
N ILE A 648 0.70 2.66 -0.01
CA ILE A 648 0.63 3.14 1.37
C ILE A 648 2.05 3.30 1.94
N ALA A 649 2.89 2.28 1.80
CA ALA A 649 4.26 2.31 2.32
C ALA A 649 5.09 3.43 1.68
N ALA A 650 4.92 3.69 0.38
CA ALA A 650 5.59 4.77 -0.33
C ALA A 650 5.12 6.17 0.14
N LEU A 651 3.82 6.37 0.35
CA LEU A 651 3.27 7.65 0.81
C LEU A 651 3.73 8.02 2.23
N TYR A 652 3.77 7.03 3.13
CA TYR A 652 4.17 7.23 4.53
C TYR A 652 5.68 6.99 4.80
N GLN A 653 6.49 6.80 3.75
CA GLN A 653 7.95 6.55 3.84
C GLN A 653 8.32 5.34 4.72
N MET A 654 7.53 4.27 4.67
CA MET A 654 7.76 3.02 5.38
C MET A 654 8.69 2.09 4.58
N HIS A 655 9.98 2.42 4.57
CA HIS A 655 11.00 1.71 3.79
C HIS A 655 11.09 0.22 4.11
N ASP A 656 10.97 -0.15 5.39
CA ASP A 656 11.04 -1.53 5.88
C ASP A 656 9.94 -2.43 5.29
N VAL A 657 8.72 -1.90 5.21
CA VAL A 657 7.57 -2.62 4.64
C VAL A 657 7.68 -2.72 3.11
N LEU A 658 8.09 -1.63 2.45
CA LEU A 658 8.27 -1.61 1.00
C LEU A 658 9.37 -2.58 0.56
N ASP A 659 10.49 -2.63 1.28
CA ASP A 659 11.57 -3.57 1.01
C ASP A 659 11.08 -5.02 1.18
N ASN A 660 10.35 -5.33 2.26
CA ASN A 660 9.79 -6.67 2.47
C ASN A 660 8.84 -7.11 1.34
N LEU A 661 7.99 -6.19 0.84
CA LEU A 661 7.12 -6.43 -0.32
C LEU A 661 7.93 -6.78 -1.56
N VAL A 662 8.97 -6.00 -1.86
CA VAL A 662 9.87 -6.23 -3.01
C VAL A 662 10.59 -7.57 -2.88
N VAL A 663 11.08 -7.94 -1.69
CA VAL A 663 11.71 -9.24 -1.44
C VAL A 663 10.75 -10.40 -1.74
N ASN A 664 9.52 -10.33 -1.24
CA ASN A 664 8.52 -11.37 -1.46
C ASN A 664 8.11 -11.47 -2.95
N LEU A 665 7.90 -10.35 -3.64
CA LEU A 665 7.61 -10.33 -5.08
C LEU A 665 8.76 -10.90 -5.92
N CYS A 666 10.02 -10.63 -5.54
CA CYS A 666 11.19 -11.25 -6.18
C CYS A 666 11.20 -12.78 -5.96
N ARG A 667 10.91 -13.25 -4.74
CA ARG A 667 10.79 -14.68 -4.43
C ARG A 667 9.65 -15.35 -5.23
N PHE A 668 8.49 -14.72 -5.31
CA PHE A 668 7.34 -15.23 -6.09
C PHE A 668 7.65 -15.39 -7.57
N THR A 669 8.55 -14.55 -8.10
CA THR A 669 9.07 -14.68 -9.46
C THR A 669 10.06 -15.85 -9.58
N HIS A 670 10.84 -16.14 -8.53
CA HIS A 670 11.89 -17.16 -8.52
C HIS A 670 11.40 -18.60 -8.26
N SER A 671 10.21 -18.80 -7.67
CA SER A 671 9.82 -20.05 -7.00
C SER A 671 9.79 -21.34 -7.85
N ASN A 672 10.15 -21.34 -9.14
CA ASN A 672 10.28 -22.54 -9.99
C ASN A 672 11.48 -22.51 -10.98
N SER A 673 12.67 -22.16 -10.47
CA SER A 673 13.92 -21.85 -11.22
C SER A 673 14.55 -22.94 -12.10
N LYS A 674 13.91 -24.08 -12.36
CA LYS A 674 14.41 -25.07 -13.34
C LYS A 674 13.80 -24.95 -14.74
N ASN A 675 12.64 -24.31 -14.89
CA ASN A 675 11.91 -24.22 -16.17
C ASN A 675 11.60 -22.78 -16.65
N GLY A 676 12.21 -21.76 -16.05
CA GLY A 676 12.00 -20.34 -16.42
C GLY A 676 10.63 -19.78 -15.98
N LEU A 677 10.18 -18.70 -16.62
CA LEU A 677 8.88 -18.04 -16.37
C LEU A 677 7.69 -18.82 -16.97
N SER A 678 7.57 -20.11 -16.64
CA SER A 678 6.54 -20.99 -17.23
C SER A 678 5.15 -20.77 -16.61
N GLU A 679 5.07 -20.48 -15.31
CA GLU A 679 3.80 -20.33 -14.60
C GLU A 679 3.19 -18.94 -14.75
N GLU A 680 1.87 -18.89 -14.88
CA GLU A 680 1.12 -17.63 -15.00
C GLU A 680 1.20 -16.76 -13.73
N SER A 681 1.34 -17.40 -12.57
CA SER A 681 1.53 -16.75 -11.26
C SER A 681 2.84 -15.95 -11.20
N SER A 682 3.96 -16.54 -11.62
CA SER A 682 5.26 -15.87 -11.69
C SER A 682 5.29 -14.73 -12.70
N LYS A 683 4.58 -14.88 -13.84
CA LYS A 683 4.43 -13.79 -14.83
C LYS A 683 3.68 -12.59 -14.24
N LYS A 684 2.54 -12.83 -13.57
CA LYS A 684 1.76 -11.78 -12.90
C LYS A 684 2.55 -11.12 -11.76
N ALA A 685 3.33 -11.89 -11.01
CA ALA A 685 4.22 -11.36 -9.98
C ALA A 685 5.30 -10.43 -10.57
N LEU A 686 5.86 -10.78 -11.74
CA LEU A 686 6.84 -9.93 -12.42
C LEU A 686 6.24 -8.60 -12.91
N TYR A 687 5.04 -8.62 -13.48
CA TYR A 687 4.33 -7.38 -13.86
C TYR A 687 4.10 -6.48 -12.63
N THR A 688 3.59 -7.08 -11.55
CA THR A 688 3.32 -6.36 -10.29
C THR A 688 4.60 -5.79 -9.67
N LEU A 689 5.68 -6.56 -9.67
CA LEU A 689 7.00 -6.11 -9.21
C LEU A 689 7.49 -4.94 -10.05
N SER A 690 7.31 -4.99 -11.36
CA SER A 690 7.69 -3.89 -12.23
C SER A 690 6.93 -2.62 -11.88
N ASP A 691 5.59 -2.68 -11.84
CA ASP A 691 4.75 -1.51 -11.52
C ASP A 691 5.15 -0.88 -10.17
N VAL A 692 5.35 -1.69 -9.12
CA VAL A 692 5.79 -1.21 -7.80
C VAL A 692 7.16 -0.53 -7.86
N VAL A 693 8.11 -1.12 -8.58
CA VAL A 693 9.46 -0.57 -8.69
C VAL A 693 9.49 0.72 -9.52
N PHE A 694 8.67 0.81 -10.59
CA PHE A 694 8.55 2.01 -11.42
C PHE A 694 7.87 3.15 -10.66
N ASP A 695 6.77 2.88 -9.97
CA ASP A 695 5.97 3.92 -9.29
C ASP A 695 6.59 4.36 -7.95
N HIS A 696 7.28 3.45 -7.25
CA HIS A 696 7.75 3.67 -5.88
C HIS A 696 9.27 3.49 -5.69
N GLY A 697 10.04 3.34 -6.77
CA GLY A 697 11.49 3.12 -6.73
C GLY A 697 12.29 4.16 -5.94
N ALA A 698 11.79 5.39 -5.83
CA ALA A 698 12.45 6.43 -5.04
C ALA A 698 12.52 6.13 -3.52
N GLN A 699 11.67 5.24 -3.00
CA GLN A 699 11.60 4.91 -1.57
C GLN A 699 12.22 3.54 -1.23
N ILE A 700 12.63 2.73 -2.21
CA ILE A 700 13.22 1.40 -1.98
C ILE A 700 14.64 1.53 -1.41
N GLN A 701 15.02 0.68 -0.45
CA GLN A 701 16.36 0.66 0.15
C GLN A 701 17.01 -0.73 0.00
N GLU A 702 16.91 -1.60 1.01
CA GLU A 702 17.58 -2.91 0.99
C GLU A 702 16.96 -3.89 -0.01
N GLY A 703 15.70 -3.65 -0.42
CA GLY A 703 15.00 -4.45 -1.42
C GLY A 703 15.70 -4.50 -2.77
N TRP A 704 16.50 -3.49 -3.11
CA TRP A 704 17.27 -3.44 -4.35
C TRP A 704 18.23 -4.62 -4.53
N LYS A 705 18.78 -5.17 -3.45
CA LYS A 705 19.67 -6.34 -3.52
C LYS A 705 18.97 -7.54 -4.15
N TYR A 706 17.76 -7.83 -3.68
CA TYR A 706 16.96 -8.96 -4.14
C TYR A 706 16.47 -8.75 -5.57
N PHE A 707 16.14 -7.50 -5.93
CA PHE A 707 15.79 -7.15 -7.31
C PHE A 707 16.97 -7.37 -8.27
N VAL A 708 18.19 -6.98 -7.89
CA VAL A 708 19.39 -7.23 -8.71
C VAL A 708 19.70 -8.73 -8.82
N GLU A 709 19.51 -9.50 -7.74
CA GLU A 709 19.62 -10.97 -7.78
C GLU A 709 18.61 -11.58 -8.76
N LEU A 710 17.38 -11.07 -8.79
CA LEU A 710 16.36 -11.47 -9.77
C LEU A 710 16.79 -11.13 -11.22
N LEU A 711 17.33 -9.94 -11.46
CA LEU A 711 17.85 -9.57 -12.79
C LEU A 711 18.96 -10.53 -13.24
N LEU A 712 19.81 -10.96 -12.31
CA LEU A 712 20.84 -11.96 -12.59
C LEU A 712 20.27 -13.35 -12.87
N ASP A 713 19.20 -13.75 -12.20
CA ASP A 713 18.50 -14.99 -12.52
C ASP A 713 17.87 -14.95 -13.92
N LEU A 714 17.25 -13.82 -14.29
CA LEU A 714 16.74 -13.61 -15.65
C LEU A 714 17.87 -13.59 -16.70
N PHE A 715 19.04 -13.08 -16.33
CA PHE A 715 20.25 -13.16 -17.16
C PHE A 715 20.72 -14.62 -17.31
N ARG A 716 20.80 -15.41 -16.23
CA ARG A 716 21.20 -16.85 -16.26
C ARG A 716 20.31 -17.68 -17.17
N LEU A 717 19.02 -17.36 -17.22
CA LEU A 717 18.03 -18.01 -18.08
C LEU A 717 18.03 -17.46 -19.52
N ASP A 718 18.83 -16.44 -19.81
CA ASP A 718 18.91 -15.74 -21.09
C ASP A 718 17.56 -15.14 -21.55
N ILE A 719 16.75 -14.65 -20.60
CA ILE A 719 15.42 -14.03 -20.82
C ILE A 719 15.49 -12.49 -20.70
N LEU A 720 16.59 -11.94 -20.18
CA LEU A 720 16.75 -10.50 -20.03
C LEU A 720 16.74 -9.77 -21.40
N PRO A 721 16.10 -8.59 -21.52
CA PRO A 721 16.07 -7.83 -22.77
C PRO A 721 17.48 -7.48 -23.28
N GLU A 722 17.62 -7.36 -24.60
CA GLU A 722 18.91 -7.11 -25.24
C GLU A 722 19.45 -5.71 -24.90
N GLU A 723 18.56 -4.75 -24.65
CA GLU A 723 18.90 -3.38 -24.28
C GLU A 723 19.74 -3.30 -22.99
N MET A 724 19.47 -4.17 -22.01
CA MET A 724 20.23 -4.24 -20.75
C MET A 724 21.53 -5.05 -20.85
N ARG A 725 21.71 -5.78 -21.96
CA ARG A 725 22.87 -6.63 -22.21
C ARG A 725 23.81 -6.03 -23.24
N THR A 726 23.41 -4.94 -23.88
CA THR A 726 24.14 -4.34 -24.98
C THR A 726 25.18 -3.35 -24.46
N GLN A 727 26.45 -3.71 -24.63
CA GLN A 727 27.58 -2.85 -24.32
C GLN A 727 28.19 -2.30 -25.63
N ALA A 728 28.42 -0.99 -25.68
CA ALA A 728 29.08 -0.35 -26.81
C ALA A 728 30.47 -0.96 -27.07
N ASN A 729 30.77 -1.31 -28.32
CA ASN A 729 32.11 -1.74 -28.69
C ASN A 729 32.95 -0.55 -29.11
N LEU A 730 33.85 -0.09 -28.23
CA LEU A 730 34.77 0.99 -28.59
C LEU A 730 35.64 0.62 -29.81
N CYS A 731 35.93 -0.65 -30.07
CA CYS A 731 36.85 -1.06 -31.14
C CYS A 731 36.26 -1.00 -32.57
N VAL A 732 34.93 -0.90 -32.72
CA VAL A 732 34.20 -0.93 -34.01
C VAL A 732 33.20 0.23 -34.04
N GLU A 733 33.30 1.12 -35.04
CA GLU A 733 32.31 2.19 -35.24
C GLU A 733 30.91 1.58 -35.46
N ASN A 734 29.97 1.89 -34.58
CA ASN A 734 28.58 1.39 -34.55
C ASN A 734 28.40 -0.12 -34.33
N GLY A 735 29.38 -0.80 -33.73
CA GLY A 735 29.23 -2.20 -33.32
C GLY A 735 28.79 -2.31 -31.86
N ASP A 736 27.61 -2.84 -31.61
CA ASP A 736 27.14 -3.15 -30.25
C ASP A 736 27.40 -4.63 -29.92
N ILE A 737 27.85 -4.92 -28.69
CA ILE A 737 28.09 -6.31 -28.23
C ILE A 737 27.03 -6.68 -27.20
N ILE A 738 26.31 -7.77 -27.47
CA ILE A 738 25.32 -8.32 -26.54
C ILE A 738 26.02 -9.28 -25.58
N ILE A 739 25.95 -8.99 -24.29
CA ILE A 739 26.46 -9.84 -23.21
C ILE A 739 25.52 -11.05 -23.04
N ALA A 740 26.00 -12.26 -23.33
CA ALA A 740 25.22 -13.50 -23.19
C ALA A 740 25.88 -14.46 -22.18
N PRO A 741 25.10 -15.23 -21.40
CA PRO A 741 25.63 -16.19 -20.42
C PRO A 741 26.57 -17.24 -21.03
N GLN A 742 26.33 -17.60 -22.28
CA GLN A 742 27.07 -18.65 -23.01
C GLN A 742 28.40 -18.17 -23.62
N MET A 743 28.68 -16.85 -23.63
CA MET A 743 29.86 -16.29 -24.33
C MET A 743 31.21 -16.84 -23.85
N TRP A 744 31.27 -17.35 -22.63
CA TRP A 744 32.49 -17.89 -22.06
C TRP A 744 32.60 -19.42 -22.15
N GLN A 745 31.59 -20.14 -22.67
CA GLN A 745 31.59 -21.61 -22.70
C GLN A 745 32.37 -22.17 -23.91
N LYS A 746 33.47 -22.91 -23.64
CA LYS A 746 34.34 -23.67 -24.57
C LYS A 746 34.99 -22.91 -25.75
N THR A 747 36.30 -22.67 -25.64
CA THR A 747 37.17 -22.36 -26.79
C THR A 747 37.39 -23.59 -27.71
N PRO A 748 37.29 -23.50 -29.05
CA PRO A 748 37.87 -24.52 -29.92
C PRO A 748 39.40 -24.37 -30.00
N ARG A 749 40.07 -25.50 -30.21
CA ARG A 749 41.54 -25.64 -30.25
C ARG A 749 42.17 -24.85 -31.40
N ARG A 750 43.27 -24.16 -31.05
CA ARG A 750 44.48 -23.78 -31.82
C ARG A 750 44.31 -23.15 -33.22
N ASN A 751 44.88 -21.94 -33.31
CA ASN A 751 45.38 -21.22 -34.49
C ASN A 751 44.31 -20.64 -35.45
N THR A 752 43.73 -19.49 -35.08
CA THR A 752 43.57 -18.29 -35.93
C THR A 752 42.76 -17.23 -35.17
N ALA A 753 43.40 -16.17 -34.71
CA ALA A 753 42.80 -15.12 -33.89
C ALA A 753 41.90 -14.12 -34.67
N MET A 754 41.56 -14.41 -35.92
CA MET A 754 40.79 -13.51 -36.81
C MET A 754 39.48 -14.10 -37.34
N LEU A 755 39.12 -15.34 -36.96
CA LEU A 755 37.90 -16.01 -37.44
C LEU A 755 36.85 -16.26 -36.35
N SER A 756 37.13 -15.96 -35.08
CA SER A 756 36.12 -16.00 -34.01
C SER A 756 35.08 -14.89 -34.14
N PHE A 757 35.46 -13.74 -34.67
CA PHE A 757 34.55 -12.62 -34.98
C PHE A 757 33.54 -12.95 -36.09
N PHE A 758 33.94 -13.74 -37.09
CA PHE A 758 33.08 -14.04 -38.23
C PHE A 758 32.04 -15.13 -37.95
N ARG A 759 32.26 -16.01 -36.98
CA ARG A 759 31.27 -17.06 -36.65
C ARG A 759 30.05 -16.54 -35.88
N ILE A 760 30.18 -15.39 -35.20
CA ILE A 760 29.07 -14.68 -34.52
C ILE A 760 28.23 -13.86 -35.52
N LEU A 761 28.80 -13.48 -36.67
CA LEU A 761 28.06 -12.79 -37.74
C LEU A 761 27.42 -13.75 -38.77
N THR A 762 27.78 -15.04 -38.78
CA THR A 762 27.23 -16.01 -39.75
C THR A 762 26.38 -17.11 -39.14
N SER A 763 25.92 -17.00 -37.88
CA SER A 763 24.98 -17.97 -37.32
C SER A 763 23.51 -17.71 -37.65
N TYR A 764 23.22 -16.77 -38.57
CA TYR A 764 21.87 -16.57 -39.12
C TYR A 764 21.61 -17.25 -40.46
N ASP A 765 22.58 -17.96 -41.04
CA ASP A 765 22.34 -18.76 -42.25
C ASP A 765 23.25 -19.99 -42.24
N ASN A 766 22.72 -21.12 -41.75
CA ASN A 766 22.84 -22.44 -42.40
C ASN A 766 22.15 -23.52 -41.57
N GLU A 767 21.07 -24.04 -42.17
CA GLU A 767 20.33 -25.27 -41.91
C GLU A 767 21.08 -26.34 -41.10
N LYS A 768 20.68 -26.53 -39.83
CA LYS A 768 20.65 -27.84 -39.16
C LYS A 768 19.41 -27.96 -38.28
N GLU A 769 18.33 -28.38 -38.93
CA GLU A 769 17.06 -28.77 -38.32
C GLU A 769 17.22 -29.96 -37.33
N LYS A 770 16.54 -29.86 -36.18
CA LYS A 770 15.35 -30.68 -35.78
C LYS A 770 15.17 -31.05 -34.29
N GLU A 771 16.00 -30.60 -33.35
CA GLU A 771 15.69 -30.75 -31.90
C GLU A 771 15.86 -29.47 -31.05
N GLU A 772 16.46 -28.39 -31.56
CA GLU A 772 16.72 -27.14 -30.80
C GLU A 772 15.60 -26.08 -30.92
N ASP A 773 14.74 -26.13 -31.94
CA ASP A 773 13.77 -25.05 -32.27
C ASP A 773 12.68 -24.80 -31.21
N SER A 774 12.32 -25.79 -30.38
CA SER A 774 11.19 -25.62 -29.43
C SER A 774 11.54 -24.84 -28.16
N ASN A 775 12.81 -24.82 -27.76
CA ASN A 775 13.28 -24.10 -26.57
C ASN A 775 13.57 -22.64 -26.89
N ASP A 776 14.08 -22.36 -28.10
CA ASP A 776 14.39 -20.99 -28.55
C ASP A 776 13.12 -20.15 -28.78
N ILE A 777 12.03 -20.75 -29.29
CA ILE A 777 10.74 -20.05 -29.41
C ILE A 777 10.20 -19.65 -28.02
N LYS A 778 10.32 -20.53 -27.02
CA LYS A 778 9.85 -20.26 -25.64
C LYS A 778 10.67 -19.17 -24.96
N THR A 779 11.98 -19.14 -25.14
CA THR A 779 12.83 -18.07 -24.60
C THR A 779 12.58 -16.74 -25.30
N ILE A 780 12.29 -16.73 -26.61
CA ILE A 780 11.89 -15.51 -27.34
C ILE A 780 10.54 -14.96 -26.82
N GLU A 781 9.53 -15.82 -26.62
CA GLU A 781 8.25 -15.41 -26.03
C GLU A 781 8.42 -14.86 -24.61
N GLN A 782 9.24 -15.51 -23.78
CA GLN A 782 9.55 -15.05 -22.42
C GLN A 782 10.32 -13.73 -22.43
N ARG A 783 11.25 -13.51 -23.36
CA ARG A 783 11.92 -12.20 -23.56
C ARG A 783 10.92 -11.10 -23.90
N GLY A 784 9.95 -11.40 -24.77
CA GLY A 784 8.84 -10.50 -25.08
C GLY A 784 8.08 -10.08 -23.82
N LEU A 785 7.71 -11.03 -22.97
CA LEU A 785 7.02 -10.76 -21.70
C LEU A 785 7.85 -9.88 -20.74
N VAL A 786 9.15 -10.14 -20.60
CA VAL A 786 10.04 -9.32 -19.74
C VAL A 786 10.22 -7.91 -20.32
N LYS A 787 10.23 -7.78 -21.66
CA LYS A 787 10.26 -6.49 -22.34
C LYS A 787 8.96 -5.70 -22.12
N ASP A 788 7.80 -6.37 -22.15
CA ASP A 788 6.49 -5.78 -21.85
C ASP A 788 6.42 -5.25 -20.41
N CYS A 789 7.14 -5.89 -19.48
CA CYS A 789 7.29 -5.40 -18.11
C CYS A 789 8.16 -4.12 -18.02
N LYS A 790 8.75 -3.61 -19.10
CA LYS A 790 9.59 -2.39 -19.14
C LYS A 790 10.85 -2.41 -18.27
N ILE A 791 11.27 -3.57 -17.74
CA ILE A 791 12.41 -3.69 -16.82
C ILE A 791 13.71 -3.06 -17.38
N HIS A 792 13.87 -3.04 -18.70
CA HIS A 792 15.01 -2.40 -19.36
C HIS A 792 15.13 -0.88 -19.11
N HIS A 793 14.03 -0.19 -18.78
CA HIS A 793 14.03 1.23 -18.43
C HIS A 793 14.38 1.51 -16.96
N ILE A 794 14.63 0.49 -16.12
CA ILE A 794 14.91 0.70 -14.70
C ILE A 794 16.14 1.58 -14.47
N ILE A 795 17.15 1.42 -15.33
CA ILE A 795 18.39 2.20 -15.26
C ILE A 795 18.12 3.65 -15.65
N ASP A 796 17.26 3.90 -16.66
CA ASP A 796 16.84 5.26 -17.03
C ASP A 796 16.02 5.92 -15.91
N GLN A 797 15.12 5.16 -15.27
CA GLN A 797 14.30 5.62 -14.13
C GLN A 797 15.12 5.96 -12.89
N SER A 798 16.37 5.49 -12.78
CA SER A 798 17.23 5.80 -11.64
C SER A 798 17.46 7.31 -11.45
N LEU A 799 17.26 8.12 -12.50
CA LEU A 799 17.19 9.59 -12.44
C LEU A 799 16.16 10.10 -11.43
N HIS A 800 15.02 9.41 -11.31
CA HIS A 800 13.90 9.80 -10.45
C HIS A 800 14.01 9.23 -9.03
N PHE A 801 14.98 8.35 -8.76
CA PHE A 801 15.15 7.78 -7.41
C PHE A 801 15.63 8.85 -6.42
N SER A 802 15.30 8.70 -5.13
CA SER A 802 15.88 9.54 -4.08
C SER A 802 17.39 9.29 -3.94
N ASN A 803 18.14 10.21 -3.36
CA ASN A 803 19.59 10.04 -3.14
C ASN A 803 19.90 8.80 -2.27
N GLN A 804 19.02 8.47 -1.33
CA GLN A 804 19.16 7.29 -0.48
C GLN A 804 18.91 6.02 -1.28
N SER A 805 17.77 5.92 -1.99
CA SER A 805 17.45 4.76 -2.82
C SER A 805 18.53 4.49 -3.88
N LEU A 806 19.00 5.53 -4.58
CA LEU A 806 20.09 5.44 -5.55
C LEU A 806 21.38 4.89 -4.90
N SER A 807 21.70 5.33 -3.67
CA SER A 807 22.85 4.81 -2.93
C SER A 807 22.73 3.31 -2.66
N TYR A 808 21.55 2.84 -2.26
CA TYR A 808 21.31 1.43 -1.97
C TYR A 808 21.30 0.58 -3.24
N PHE A 809 20.71 1.07 -4.33
CA PHE A 809 20.72 0.39 -5.62
C PHE A 809 22.15 0.18 -6.13
N LEU A 810 22.96 1.24 -6.12
CA LEU A 810 24.36 1.18 -6.55
C LEU A 810 25.21 0.29 -5.62
N LYS A 811 25.04 0.39 -4.30
CA LYS A 811 25.72 -0.48 -3.34
C LYS A 811 25.36 -1.95 -3.54
N SER A 812 24.11 -2.26 -3.84
CA SER A 812 23.64 -3.62 -4.12
C SER A 812 24.31 -4.21 -5.36
N LEU A 813 24.36 -3.44 -6.47
CA LEU A 813 25.10 -3.84 -7.67
C LEU A 813 26.59 -4.08 -7.39
N ILE A 814 27.23 -3.17 -6.66
CA ILE A 814 28.65 -3.27 -6.29
C ILE A 814 28.92 -4.47 -5.37
N LEU A 815 28.08 -4.70 -4.36
CA LEU A 815 28.19 -5.82 -3.42
C LEU A 815 28.11 -7.16 -4.14
N ILE A 816 27.11 -7.33 -5.00
CA ILE A 816 26.91 -8.54 -5.79
C ILE A 816 28.10 -8.76 -6.73
N THR A 817 28.60 -7.69 -7.36
CA THR A 817 29.80 -7.74 -8.20
C THR A 817 31.03 -8.19 -7.40
N HIS A 818 31.26 -7.61 -6.22
CA HIS A 818 32.37 -7.98 -5.35
C HIS A 818 32.30 -9.44 -4.90
N ASN A 819 31.12 -10.00 -4.68
CA ASN A 819 30.96 -11.41 -4.32
C ASN A 819 31.47 -12.36 -5.42
N PHE A 820 31.36 -11.97 -6.69
CA PHE A 820 31.84 -12.78 -7.80
C PHE A 820 33.36 -12.67 -8.02
N LEU A 821 34.00 -11.57 -7.60
CA LEU A 821 35.42 -11.32 -7.88
C LEU A 821 36.39 -12.37 -7.28
N PRO A 822 36.28 -12.77 -6.00
CA PRO A 822 37.15 -13.80 -5.42
C PRO A 822 37.01 -15.18 -6.08
N GLU A 823 35.79 -15.51 -6.55
CA GLU A 823 35.50 -16.81 -7.17
C GLU A 823 36.15 -16.97 -8.56
N LEU A 824 36.61 -15.88 -9.18
CA LEU A 824 37.31 -15.91 -10.48
C LEU A 824 38.73 -16.51 -10.35
N ASP A 825 39.36 -16.40 -9.18
CA ASP A 825 40.71 -16.90 -8.90
C ASP A 825 40.74 -18.42 -8.62
N GLU A 826 39.73 -18.97 -7.94
CA GLU A 826 39.70 -20.38 -7.50
C GLU A 826 39.35 -21.37 -8.61
N SER A 827 40.13 -22.45 -8.81
CA SER A 827 39.95 -23.52 -9.81
C SER A 827 38.64 -24.34 -9.68
N LYS A 828 37.47 -23.72 -9.84
CA LYS A 828 36.13 -24.35 -9.84
C LYS A 828 35.56 -24.46 -11.25
N GLU A 829 34.68 -25.43 -11.47
CA GLU A 829 34.09 -25.77 -12.78
C GLU A 829 33.19 -24.66 -13.39
N ASN A 830 32.80 -23.64 -12.62
CA ASN A 830 31.85 -22.58 -13.04
C ASN A 830 32.47 -21.20 -13.35
N LYS A 831 33.80 -21.09 -13.50
CA LYS A 831 34.50 -19.81 -13.73
C LYS A 831 33.94 -18.98 -14.89
N GLU A 832 33.58 -19.65 -15.98
CA GLU A 832 33.14 -19.03 -17.23
C GLU A 832 31.77 -18.34 -17.08
N SER A 833 30.81 -18.99 -16.40
CA SER A 833 29.48 -18.42 -16.14
C SER A 833 29.55 -17.23 -15.17
N ARG A 834 30.40 -17.31 -14.14
CA ARG A 834 30.57 -16.22 -13.16
C ARG A 834 31.24 -14.99 -13.75
N ALA A 835 32.14 -15.16 -14.72
CA ALA A 835 32.73 -14.04 -15.45
C ALA A 835 31.68 -13.26 -16.27
N ALA A 836 30.70 -13.96 -16.86
CA ALA A 836 29.59 -13.33 -17.56
C ALA A 836 28.70 -12.51 -16.61
N GLU A 837 28.34 -13.08 -15.46
CA GLU A 837 27.56 -12.41 -14.40
C GLU A 837 28.28 -11.16 -13.85
N ALA A 838 29.58 -11.27 -13.57
CA ALA A 838 30.37 -10.11 -13.14
C ALA A 838 30.40 -9.02 -14.22
N THR A 839 30.59 -9.40 -15.50
CA THR A 839 30.65 -8.43 -16.61
C THR A 839 29.36 -7.64 -16.75
N VAL A 840 28.20 -8.31 -16.68
CA VAL A 840 26.90 -7.63 -16.83
C VAL A 840 26.61 -6.71 -15.64
N CYS A 841 26.97 -7.10 -14.41
CA CYS A 841 26.85 -6.21 -13.25
C CYS A 841 27.75 -4.97 -13.39
N PHE A 842 28.99 -5.12 -13.85
CA PHE A 842 29.88 -3.99 -14.15
C PHE A 842 29.30 -3.04 -15.19
N HIS A 843 28.63 -3.60 -16.21
CA HIS A 843 27.93 -2.83 -17.21
C HIS A 843 26.76 -2.03 -16.59
N TRP A 844 25.93 -2.64 -15.73
CA TRP A 844 24.86 -1.93 -15.05
C TRP A 844 25.36 -0.86 -14.07
N VAL A 845 26.44 -1.12 -13.32
CA VAL A 845 27.09 -0.09 -12.47
C VAL A 845 27.55 1.09 -13.32
N THR A 846 28.08 0.82 -14.51
CA THR A 846 28.53 1.87 -15.43
C THR A 846 27.35 2.67 -15.97
N GLN A 847 26.32 2.01 -16.47
CA GLN A 847 25.13 2.68 -17.01
C GLN A 847 24.39 3.52 -15.96
N THR A 848 24.23 2.99 -14.75
CA THR A 848 23.60 3.72 -13.63
C THR A 848 24.40 4.96 -13.24
N ALA A 849 25.73 4.87 -13.24
CA ALA A 849 26.61 6.01 -12.99
C ALA A 849 26.58 7.05 -14.12
N THR A 850 26.55 6.62 -15.40
CA THR A 850 26.48 7.55 -16.54
C THR A 850 25.14 8.26 -16.64
N VAL A 851 24.03 7.59 -16.33
CA VAL A 851 22.70 8.20 -16.31
C VAL A 851 22.61 9.26 -15.19
N ASN A 852 23.22 9.02 -14.03
CA ASN A 852 23.19 9.93 -12.88
C ASN A 852 24.43 10.82 -12.76
N GLU A 853 24.94 11.34 -13.87
CA GLU A 853 26.20 12.11 -13.93
C GLU A 853 26.26 13.20 -12.85
N GLU A 854 25.23 14.03 -12.69
CA GLU A 854 25.22 15.13 -11.71
C GLU A 854 25.15 14.69 -10.23
N ARG A 855 24.59 13.49 -9.96
CA ARG A 855 24.26 13.02 -8.61
C ARG A 855 25.23 11.98 -8.06
N ILE A 856 26.14 11.47 -8.89
CA ILE A 856 27.04 10.37 -8.54
C ILE A 856 28.21 10.81 -7.63
N GLN A 857 28.53 12.11 -7.55
CA GLN A 857 29.68 12.61 -6.77
C GLN A 857 29.76 12.06 -5.31
N PRO A 858 28.69 12.07 -4.49
CA PRO A 858 28.72 11.45 -3.15
C PRO A 858 28.81 9.90 -3.15
N LEU A 859 28.50 9.26 -4.27
CA LEU A 859 28.45 7.80 -4.46
C LEU A 859 29.64 7.26 -5.26
N TRP A 860 30.57 8.14 -5.68
CA TRP A 860 31.68 7.79 -6.56
C TRP A 860 32.68 6.83 -5.93
N LYS A 861 33.02 7.03 -4.66
CA LYS A 861 34.09 6.28 -3.98
C LYS A 861 33.91 4.75 -4.07
N PRO A 862 32.73 4.17 -3.76
CA PRO A 862 32.48 2.73 -3.97
C PRO A 862 32.65 2.26 -5.42
N VAL A 863 32.23 3.06 -6.41
CA VAL A 863 32.38 2.73 -7.84
C VAL A 863 33.87 2.70 -8.21
N PHE A 864 34.62 3.73 -7.80
CA PHE A 864 36.06 3.81 -8.01
C PHE A 864 36.80 2.64 -7.36
N GLU A 865 36.49 2.29 -6.11
CA GLU A 865 37.10 1.16 -5.40
C GLU A 865 36.80 -0.18 -6.08
N LEU A 866 35.60 -0.36 -6.64
CA LEU A 866 35.24 -1.56 -7.41
C LEU A 866 36.14 -1.71 -8.65
N PHE A 867 36.26 -0.66 -9.48
CA PHE A 867 37.15 -0.69 -10.65
C PHE A 867 38.61 -0.88 -10.24
N LEU A 868 39.07 -0.17 -9.20
CA LEU A 868 40.44 -0.29 -8.70
C LEU A 868 40.75 -1.70 -8.22
N SER A 869 39.82 -2.38 -7.55
CA SER A 869 40.01 -3.74 -7.03
C SER A 869 40.25 -4.77 -8.15
N VAL A 870 39.51 -4.67 -9.25
CA VAL A 870 39.68 -5.57 -10.41
C VAL A 870 40.98 -5.27 -11.14
N LEU A 871 41.31 -3.99 -11.33
CA LEU A 871 42.54 -3.57 -11.98
C LEU A 871 43.77 -3.90 -11.11
N ALA A 872 43.63 -3.93 -9.78
CA ALA A 872 44.71 -4.26 -8.87
C ALA A 872 45.18 -5.71 -8.98
N ASN A 873 44.25 -6.63 -9.25
CA ASN A 873 44.50 -8.06 -9.34
C ASN A 873 44.68 -8.56 -10.79
N ALA A 874 44.79 -7.65 -11.76
CA ALA A 874 44.87 -8.00 -13.18
C ALA A 874 46.18 -8.74 -13.53
N GLN A 875 46.09 -10.05 -13.77
CA GLN A 875 47.18 -10.88 -14.29
C GLN A 875 46.84 -11.45 -15.67
N TYR A 876 47.85 -11.77 -16.47
CA TYR A 876 47.65 -12.38 -17.79
C TYR A 876 47.07 -13.80 -17.68
N ASN A 877 45.77 -13.94 -17.95
CA ASN A 877 45.07 -15.21 -18.06
C ASN A 877 44.10 -15.18 -19.27
N ARG A 878 44.12 -16.21 -20.12
CA ARG A 878 43.38 -16.22 -21.39
C ARG A 878 41.86 -16.14 -21.23
N THR A 879 41.28 -16.76 -20.20
CA THR A 879 39.84 -16.69 -19.91
C THR A 879 39.45 -15.37 -19.24
N PHE A 880 40.34 -14.79 -18.46
CA PHE A 880 40.17 -13.49 -17.80
C PHE A 880 40.37 -12.31 -18.77
N LEU A 881 41.07 -12.51 -19.88
CA LEU A 881 41.35 -11.46 -20.86
C LEU A 881 40.07 -10.86 -21.43
N PHE A 882 39.12 -11.69 -21.85
CA PHE A 882 37.86 -11.20 -22.43
C PHE A 882 37.02 -10.44 -21.39
N PHE A 883 36.99 -10.92 -20.14
CA PHE A 883 36.41 -10.18 -19.01
C PHE A 883 37.06 -8.80 -18.86
N LEU A 884 38.39 -8.73 -18.81
CA LEU A 884 39.14 -7.50 -18.64
C LEU A 884 38.96 -6.51 -19.81
N GLN A 885 38.82 -6.99 -21.05
CA GLN A 885 38.45 -6.17 -22.22
C GLN A 885 37.11 -5.45 -22.02
N ARG A 886 36.10 -6.16 -21.49
CA ARG A 886 34.77 -5.60 -21.23
C ARG A 886 34.79 -4.62 -20.05
N ILE A 887 35.56 -4.92 -19.00
CA ILE A 887 35.76 -3.99 -17.87
C ILE A 887 36.44 -2.70 -18.32
N LEU A 888 37.48 -2.77 -19.17
CA LEU A 888 38.12 -1.57 -19.73
C LEU A 888 37.14 -0.75 -20.59
N THR A 889 36.27 -1.41 -21.34
CA THR A 889 35.22 -0.74 -22.12
C THR A 889 34.25 0.03 -21.19
N SER A 890 33.78 -0.60 -20.12
CA SER A 890 32.99 0.04 -19.06
C SER A 890 33.74 1.18 -18.36
N MET A 891 35.03 1.01 -18.10
CA MET A 891 35.86 2.04 -17.47
C MET A 891 35.98 3.28 -18.35
N PHE A 892 36.31 3.13 -19.65
CA PHE A 892 36.46 4.28 -20.54
C PHE A 892 35.14 4.99 -20.82
N THR A 893 34.03 4.26 -20.94
CA THR A 893 32.70 4.87 -21.04
C THR A 893 32.38 5.68 -19.78
N LEU A 894 32.63 5.16 -18.58
CA LEU A 894 32.48 5.90 -17.33
C LEU A 894 33.36 7.17 -17.28
N ILE A 895 34.65 7.04 -17.63
CA ILE A 895 35.60 8.16 -17.62
C ILE A 895 35.14 9.27 -18.56
N ASN A 896 34.63 8.92 -19.74
CA ASN A 896 34.16 9.89 -20.73
C ASN A 896 32.97 10.73 -20.24
N HIS A 897 32.12 10.20 -19.37
CA HIS A 897 31.05 10.98 -18.76
C HIS A 897 31.52 11.74 -17.51
N MET A 898 32.33 11.10 -16.65
CA MET A 898 32.66 11.65 -15.34
C MET A 898 33.77 12.72 -15.32
N TRP A 899 34.56 12.84 -16.39
CA TRP A 899 35.71 13.74 -16.44
C TRP A 899 35.38 15.22 -16.22
N GLY A 900 34.17 15.64 -16.58
CA GLY A 900 33.66 17.00 -16.36
C GLY A 900 33.76 17.45 -14.88
N GLN A 901 33.63 16.51 -13.95
CA GLN A 901 33.64 16.79 -12.50
C GLN A 901 35.07 16.89 -11.95
N GLN A 902 35.52 18.11 -11.63
CA GLN A 902 36.89 18.40 -11.16
C GLN A 902 37.33 17.54 -9.97
N LYS A 903 36.42 17.24 -9.03
CA LYS A 903 36.73 16.47 -7.82
C LYS A 903 37.05 14.99 -8.09
N LEU A 904 36.58 14.43 -9.20
CA LEU A 904 36.75 13.01 -9.54
C LEU A 904 37.97 12.75 -10.43
N ARG A 905 38.60 13.81 -10.97
CA ARG A 905 39.70 13.69 -11.92
C ARG A 905 40.91 12.97 -11.35
N GLN A 906 41.26 13.18 -10.07
CA GLN A 906 42.38 12.48 -9.43
C GLN A 906 42.15 10.96 -9.35
N ASP A 907 40.95 10.54 -8.99
CA ASP A 907 40.60 9.11 -8.93
C ASP A 907 40.65 8.47 -10.33
N ILE A 908 40.10 9.16 -11.34
CA ILE A 908 40.19 8.71 -12.74
C ILE A 908 41.64 8.54 -13.19
N LEU A 909 42.51 9.50 -12.86
CA LEU A 909 43.94 9.43 -13.19
C LEU A 909 44.61 8.24 -12.49
N THR A 910 44.20 7.92 -11.26
CA THR A 910 44.67 6.75 -10.51
C THR A 910 44.26 5.43 -11.18
N LEU A 911 43.04 5.34 -11.75
CA LEU A 911 42.62 4.16 -12.54
C LEU A 911 43.50 4.00 -13.79
N LEU A 912 43.77 5.09 -14.50
CA LEU A 912 44.63 5.08 -15.69
C LEU A 912 46.08 4.72 -15.35
N GLU A 913 46.61 5.20 -14.22
CA GLU A 913 47.92 4.80 -13.68
C GLU A 913 47.97 3.31 -13.38
N LYS A 914 46.89 2.74 -12.83
CA LYS A 914 46.85 1.32 -12.52
C LYS A 914 46.86 0.45 -13.77
N VAL A 915 46.10 0.84 -14.80
CA VAL A 915 46.12 0.20 -16.12
C VAL A 915 47.50 0.28 -16.76
N ALA A 916 48.18 1.44 -16.64
CA ALA A 916 49.54 1.62 -17.12
C ALA A 916 50.58 0.73 -16.42
N SER A 917 50.30 0.27 -15.19
CA SER A 917 51.16 -0.63 -14.42
C SER A 917 51.05 -2.11 -14.79
N PHE A 918 50.21 -2.47 -15.75
CA PHE A 918 50.02 -3.86 -16.17
C PHE A 918 51.28 -4.45 -16.83
N ASP A 919 51.45 -5.78 -16.69
CA ASP A 919 52.52 -6.51 -17.37
C ASP A 919 52.43 -6.34 -18.90
N ALA A 920 53.60 -6.32 -19.54
CA ALA A 920 53.80 -6.27 -20.99
C ALA A 920 52.87 -7.19 -21.82
N ARG A 921 52.65 -8.42 -21.33
CA ARG A 921 51.80 -9.44 -22.00
C ARG A 921 50.30 -9.15 -21.86
N CYS A 922 49.90 -8.48 -20.80
CA CYS A 922 48.51 -8.08 -20.57
C CYS A 922 48.18 -6.86 -21.43
N LEU A 923 49.07 -5.86 -21.43
CA LEU A 923 48.95 -4.66 -22.26
C LEU A 923 48.87 -4.98 -23.75
N SER A 924 49.66 -5.95 -24.25
CA SER A 924 49.62 -6.32 -25.68
C SER A 924 48.29 -6.98 -26.08
N ALA A 925 47.65 -7.71 -25.18
CA ALA A 925 46.42 -8.44 -25.46
C ALA A 925 45.15 -7.56 -25.31
N LEU A 926 45.22 -6.49 -24.52
CA LEU A 926 44.14 -5.49 -24.33
C LEU A 926 44.33 -4.24 -25.19
N LEU A 927 45.35 -4.24 -26.05
CA LEU A 927 45.77 -3.08 -26.80
C LEU A 927 44.66 -2.44 -27.66
N PRO A 928 43.78 -3.21 -28.35
CA PRO A 928 42.69 -2.62 -29.14
C PRO A 928 41.72 -1.77 -28.30
N GLU A 929 41.29 -2.27 -27.14
CA GLU A 929 40.37 -1.59 -26.23
C GLU A 929 41.02 -0.35 -25.60
N LEU A 930 42.29 -0.47 -25.19
CA LEU A 930 43.06 0.65 -24.64
C LEU A 930 43.22 1.78 -25.66
N ILE A 931 43.57 1.46 -26.91
CA ILE A 931 43.71 2.44 -27.98
C ILE A 931 42.38 3.14 -28.23
N SER A 932 41.30 2.38 -28.37
CA SER A 932 40.01 3.00 -28.68
C SER A 932 39.46 3.84 -27.53
N GLY A 933 39.55 3.34 -26.30
CA GLY A 933 39.14 4.08 -25.11
C GLY A 933 39.91 5.38 -24.93
N VAL A 934 41.23 5.35 -25.11
CA VAL A 934 42.08 6.54 -25.03
C VAL A 934 41.77 7.53 -26.16
N ASN A 935 41.57 7.05 -27.41
CA ASN A 935 41.12 7.88 -28.52
C ASN A 935 39.81 8.62 -28.21
N SER A 936 38.83 7.89 -27.67
CA SER A 936 37.53 8.43 -27.29
C SER A 936 37.68 9.48 -26.18
N PHE A 937 38.47 9.20 -25.14
CA PHE A 937 38.72 10.15 -24.06
C PHE A 937 39.33 11.47 -24.54
N PHE A 938 40.41 11.41 -25.31
CA PHE A 938 41.04 12.61 -25.85
C PHE A 938 40.18 13.31 -26.90
N SER A 939 39.26 12.60 -27.55
CA SER A 939 38.32 13.24 -28.46
C SER A 939 37.36 14.20 -27.77
N LEU A 940 36.98 13.89 -26.54
CA LEU A 940 35.99 14.65 -25.77
C LEU A 940 36.65 15.65 -24.80
N HIS A 941 37.80 15.28 -24.21
CA HIS A 941 38.31 15.93 -22.99
C HIS A 941 39.70 16.58 -23.09
N LEU A 942 40.28 16.70 -24.29
CA LEU A 942 41.67 17.14 -24.49
C LEU A 942 42.04 18.44 -23.75
N GLN A 943 41.21 19.48 -23.86
CA GLN A 943 41.50 20.81 -23.31
C GLN A 943 41.55 20.78 -21.77
N THR A 944 40.60 20.11 -21.14
CA THR A 944 40.51 20.01 -19.67
C THR A 944 41.53 19.02 -19.08
N PHE A 945 41.92 17.99 -19.84
CA PHE A 945 43.04 17.10 -19.47
C PHE A 945 44.39 17.81 -19.48
N ALA A 946 44.60 18.74 -20.41
CA ALA A 946 45.82 19.55 -20.42
C ALA A 946 45.97 20.45 -19.18
N GLU A 947 44.97 20.58 -18.31
CA GLU A 947 45.04 21.36 -17.07
C GLU A 947 45.54 20.53 -15.86
N THR A 948 45.37 19.19 -15.87
CA THR A 948 45.55 18.33 -14.67
C THR A 948 46.99 17.88 -14.39
N MET A 949 47.96 18.21 -15.26
CA MET A 949 49.41 18.03 -15.06
C MET A 949 49.91 16.59 -14.80
N GLN A 950 49.10 15.55 -14.96
CA GLN A 950 49.49 14.14 -14.76
C GLN A 950 49.43 13.35 -16.07
N TYR A 951 50.56 13.26 -16.77
CA TYR A 951 50.64 12.72 -18.13
C TYR A 951 51.28 11.33 -18.24
N GLN A 952 51.95 10.88 -17.18
CA GLN A 952 52.85 9.73 -17.20
C GLN A 952 52.13 8.41 -17.48
N SER A 953 50.92 8.22 -16.95
CA SER A 953 50.11 7.00 -17.14
C SER A 953 49.71 6.80 -18.60
N VAL A 954 49.17 7.85 -19.22
CA VAL A 954 48.76 7.82 -20.63
C VAL A 954 49.97 7.62 -21.55
N LEU A 955 51.09 8.30 -21.28
CA LEU A 955 52.35 8.11 -22.01
C LEU A 955 52.91 6.69 -21.88
N THR A 956 52.73 6.05 -20.73
CA THR A 956 53.13 4.66 -20.51
C THR A 956 52.27 3.70 -21.33
N ILE A 957 50.94 3.94 -21.41
CA ILE A 957 50.04 3.20 -22.30
C ILE A 957 50.47 3.34 -23.77
N PHE A 958 50.88 4.55 -24.20
CA PHE A 958 51.42 4.76 -25.55
C PHE A 958 52.75 4.07 -25.80
N ASN A 959 53.70 4.16 -24.87
CA ASN A 959 54.99 3.50 -25.03
C ASN A 959 54.85 1.97 -25.06
N ALA A 960 53.94 1.40 -24.28
CA ALA A 960 53.60 -0.01 -24.35
C ALA A 960 53.02 -0.38 -25.72
N SER A 961 52.13 0.44 -26.29
CA SER A 961 51.55 0.21 -27.63
C SER A 961 52.59 0.11 -28.76
N ILE A 962 53.68 0.87 -28.66
CA ILE A 962 54.76 0.95 -29.67
C ILE A 962 55.77 -0.21 -29.53
N SER A 963 55.81 -0.86 -28.36
CA SER A 963 56.79 -1.90 -28.05
C SER A 963 56.45 -3.27 -28.65
N PHE A 964 55.16 -3.57 -28.85
CA PHE A 964 54.65 -4.89 -29.23
C PHE A 964 54.07 -4.87 -30.65
N HIS A 965 54.97 -4.88 -31.64
CA HIS A 965 54.68 -4.46 -33.01
C HIS A 965 54.08 -5.53 -33.95
N GLU A 966 53.69 -6.72 -33.49
CA GLU A 966 53.45 -7.82 -34.44
C GLU A 966 52.02 -7.98 -34.97
N ILE A 967 50.97 -7.31 -34.46
CA ILE A 967 49.58 -7.72 -34.83
C ILE A 967 48.59 -6.59 -35.21
N ASN A 968 48.81 -5.28 -35.03
CA ASN A 968 47.81 -4.28 -35.48
C ASN A 968 48.35 -2.87 -35.83
N PRO A 969 47.98 -2.27 -36.99
CA PRO A 969 48.43 -0.93 -37.43
C PRO A 969 47.66 0.28 -36.83
N LYS A 970 46.73 0.07 -35.90
CA LYS A 970 45.92 1.15 -35.27
C LYS A 970 46.63 2.12 -34.28
N PRO A 971 47.84 1.89 -33.73
CA PRO A 971 48.51 2.86 -32.86
C PRO A 971 48.89 4.17 -33.59
N VAL A 972 49.18 4.05 -34.89
CA VAL A 972 49.62 5.15 -35.78
C VAL A 972 48.58 6.25 -35.89
N THR A 973 47.34 5.84 -36.17
CA THR A 973 46.19 6.74 -36.31
C THR A 973 45.86 7.47 -35.02
N LEU A 974 46.17 6.87 -33.86
CA LEU A 974 45.93 7.48 -32.56
C LEU A 974 46.96 8.56 -32.24
N VAL A 975 48.26 8.28 -32.46
CA VAL A 975 49.29 9.31 -32.27
C VAL A 975 49.04 10.48 -33.23
N HIS A 976 48.65 10.17 -34.47
CA HIS A 976 48.26 11.15 -35.47
C HIS A 976 47.04 11.99 -35.03
N SER A 977 45.96 11.35 -34.57
CA SER A 977 44.73 12.04 -34.13
C SER A 977 44.97 12.91 -32.89
N LEU A 978 45.80 12.46 -31.95
CA LEU A 978 46.21 13.24 -30.79
C LEU A 978 46.96 14.50 -31.21
N VAL A 979 47.99 14.33 -32.04
CA VAL A 979 48.81 15.46 -32.49
C VAL A 979 47.97 16.46 -33.29
N GLN A 980 47.07 15.98 -34.13
CA GLN A 980 46.11 16.83 -34.85
C GLN A 980 45.21 17.63 -33.90
N LYS A 981 44.61 16.98 -32.89
CA LYS A 981 43.75 17.69 -31.91
C LYS A 981 44.54 18.62 -31.00
N PHE A 982 45.77 18.28 -30.63
CA PHE A 982 46.66 19.19 -29.92
C PHE A 982 46.92 20.48 -30.71
N ASN A 983 47.03 20.40 -32.04
CA ASN A 983 47.18 21.57 -32.90
C ASN A 983 45.92 22.46 -32.97
N GLU A 984 44.73 21.90 -32.75
CA GLU A 984 43.46 22.64 -32.76
C GLU A 984 43.30 23.50 -31.48
N CYS A 985 43.92 23.11 -30.36
CA CYS A 985 43.90 23.86 -29.10
C CYS A 985 44.87 25.06 -29.12
N LYS A 986 44.37 26.26 -29.41
CA LYS A 986 45.19 27.49 -29.53
C LYS A 986 45.69 28.10 -28.22
N GLU A 987 45.08 27.77 -27.08
CA GLU A 987 45.49 28.27 -25.75
C GLU A 987 45.78 27.09 -24.82
N LEU A 988 47.06 26.79 -24.62
CA LEU A 988 47.53 25.81 -23.62
C LEU A 988 48.21 26.59 -22.48
N PRO A 989 47.85 26.37 -21.20
CA PRO A 989 48.41 27.15 -20.09
C PRO A 989 49.93 26.97 -19.92
N GLY A 990 50.61 28.09 -19.59
CA GLY A 990 52.04 28.30 -19.75
C GLY A 990 53.00 27.48 -18.86
N ILE A 991 54.14 27.15 -19.48
CA ILE A 991 55.52 27.13 -18.96
C ILE A 991 55.70 26.57 -17.54
N ASN A 992 55.54 25.25 -17.41
CA ASN A 992 56.37 24.36 -16.57
C ASN A 992 56.28 22.88 -17.04
N ARG A 993 55.94 22.65 -18.33
CA ARG A 993 55.47 21.35 -18.86
C ARG A 993 56.49 20.58 -19.72
N MET A 994 57.73 21.05 -19.81
CA MET A 994 58.71 20.52 -20.77
C MET A 994 59.23 19.13 -20.41
N ASN A 995 59.65 18.92 -19.16
CA ASN A 995 60.23 17.65 -18.73
C ASN A 995 59.17 16.57 -18.50
N ASP A 996 57.97 16.96 -18.06
CA ASP A 996 56.95 16.01 -17.63
C ASP A 996 56.00 15.56 -18.76
N PHE A 997 55.90 16.32 -19.85
CA PHE A 997 54.98 16.04 -20.95
C PHE A 997 55.62 16.10 -22.34
N TYR A 998 56.17 17.26 -22.73
CA TYR A 998 56.66 17.45 -24.10
C TYR A 998 57.86 16.55 -24.42
N ILE A 999 58.84 16.42 -23.50
CA ILE A 999 59.99 15.54 -23.71
C ILE A 999 59.55 14.07 -23.81
N PRO A 1000 58.78 13.50 -22.87
CA PRO A 1000 58.26 12.15 -22.99
C PRO A 1000 57.43 11.92 -24.27
N LEU A 1001 56.55 12.85 -24.64
CA LEU A 1001 55.76 12.76 -25.87
C LEU A 1001 56.65 12.77 -27.12
N LEU A 1002 57.64 13.66 -27.16
CA LEU A 1002 58.62 13.72 -28.25
C LEU A 1002 59.48 12.44 -28.30
N GLN A 1003 59.85 11.85 -27.15
CA GLN A 1003 60.53 10.56 -27.09
C GLN A 1003 59.66 9.44 -27.65
N THR A 1004 58.37 9.42 -27.31
CA THR A 1004 57.39 8.45 -27.81
C THR A 1004 57.19 8.59 -29.33
N VAL A 1005 56.99 9.80 -29.84
CA VAL A 1005 56.83 10.07 -31.28
C VAL A 1005 58.12 9.78 -32.04
N ALA A 1006 59.29 10.11 -31.48
CA ALA A 1006 60.58 9.80 -32.10
C ALA A 1006 60.82 8.28 -32.13
N LEU A 1007 60.49 7.55 -31.06
CA LEU A 1007 60.53 6.09 -31.02
C LEU A 1007 59.60 5.48 -32.06
N PHE A 1008 58.40 6.05 -32.21
CA PHE A 1008 57.41 5.64 -33.19
C PHE A 1008 57.90 5.83 -34.64
N CYS A 1009 58.52 6.98 -34.94
CA CYS A 1009 59.15 7.24 -36.24
C CYS A 1009 60.26 6.23 -36.57
N ILE A 1010 60.90 5.64 -35.57
CA ILE A 1010 61.98 4.65 -35.73
C ILE A 1010 61.44 3.22 -35.87
N LYS A 1011 60.44 2.82 -35.08
CA LYS A 1011 60.02 1.41 -34.96
C LYS A 1011 58.98 0.94 -35.98
N ASP A 1012 58.02 1.78 -36.39
CA ASP A 1012 56.86 1.32 -37.18
C ASP A 1012 57.16 1.14 -38.70
N PRO A 1013 56.97 -0.05 -39.28
CA PRO A 1013 57.29 -0.33 -40.68
C PRO A 1013 56.26 0.16 -41.71
N ASN A 1014 55.09 0.68 -41.30
CA ASN A 1014 54.01 1.07 -42.23
C ASN A 1014 54.36 2.27 -43.16
N ASP A 1015 53.75 2.31 -44.35
CA ASP A 1015 54.15 3.13 -45.51
C ASP A 1015 53.97 4.67 -45.37
N ASP A 1016 53.21 5.19 -44.39
CA ASP A 1016 52.98 6.66 -44.24
C ASP A 1016 54.11 7.41 -43.50
N VAL A 1017 55.36 7.22 -43.91
CA VAL A 1017 56.57 7.79 -43.26
C VAL A 1017 56.53 9.33 -43.22
N PHE A 1018 56.08 9.96 -44.31
CA PHE A 1018 56.06 11.42 -44.48
C PHE A 1018 55.14 12.14 -43.47
N ILE A 1019 53.95 11.60 -43.21
CA ILE A 1019 52.97 12.20 -42.31
C ILE A 1019 53.52 12.22 -40.88
N ARG A 1020 54.17 11.13 -40.45
CA ARG A 1020 54.76 11.01 -39.10
C ARG A 1020 55.89 12.00 -38.85
N PHE A 1021 56.80 12.13 -39.81
CA PHE A 1021 57.88 13.11 -39.70
C PHE A 1021 57.38 14.55 -39.79
N ARG A 1022 56.31 14.81 -40.56
CA ARG A 1022 55.62 16.11 -40.54
C ARG A 1022 55.04 16.41 -39.16
N ASP A 1023 54.37 15.45 -38.53
CA ASP A 1023 53.78 15.62 -37.20
C ASP A 1023 54.88 15.79 -36.14
N PHE A 1024 55.94 14.98 -36.19
CA PHE A 1024 57.11 15.13 -35.32
C PHE A 1024 57.76 16.52 -35.46
N GLN A 1025 57.95 17.00 -36.69
CA GLN A 1025 58.43 18.35 -36.95
C GLN A 1025 57.49 19.45 -36.43
N THR A 1026 56.18 19.20 -36.49
CA THR A 1026 55.16 20.15 -36.00
C THR A 1026 55.18 20.25 -34.48
N ILE A 1027 55.28 19.12 -33.76
CA ILE A 1027 55.40 19.11 -32.29
C ILE A 1027 56.72 19.74 -31.85
N LEU A 1028 57.83 19.43 -32.55
CA LEU A 1028 59.14 20.09 -32.31
C LEU A 1028 59.08 21.61 -32.50
N ALA A 1029 58.09 22.13 -33.24
CA ALA A 1029 57.90 23.56 -33.43
C ALA A 1029 57.17 24.26 -32.26
N PHE A 1030 56.63 23.53 -31.28
CA PHE A 1030 55.92 24.08 -30.11
C PHE A 1030 54.80 25.08 -30.44
N PRO A 1031 53.73 24.67 -31.14
CA PRO A 1031 52.58 25.54 -31.35
C PRO A 1031 52.00 25.99 -30.00
N GLY A 1032 51.90 27.32 -29.78
CA GLY A 1032 51.29 27.92 -28.57
C GLY A 1032 52.24 28.36 -27.45
N ILE A 1033 53.56 28.22 -27.57
CA ILE A 1033 54.52 28.78 -26.59
C ILE A 1033 55.07 30.12 -27.10
N GLU A 1034 54.72 31.23 -26.45
CA GLU A 1034 55.09 32.58 -26.91
C GLU A 1034 56.60 32.89 -26.84
N LYS A 1035 57.39 32.19 -26.01
CA LYS A 1035 58.86 32.34 -25.93
C LYS A 1035 59.57 30.99 -25.71
N ARG A 1036 60.42 30.58 -26.66
CA ARG A 1036 61.35 29.44 -26.50
C ARG A 1036 62.56 29.88 -25.66
N THR A 1037 62.94 29.10 -24.65
CA THR A 1037 64.14 29.37 -23.86
C THR A 1037 65.33 28.50 -24.33
N PRO A 1038 66.57 28.98 -24.20
CA PRO A 1038 67.77 28.20 -24.56
C PRO A 1038 67.84 26.83 -23.86
N ALA A 1039 67.54 26.76 -22.56
CA ALA A 1039 67.57 25.52 -21.78
C ALA A 1039 66.55 24.45 -22.25
N MET A 1040 65.43 24.88 -22.83
CA MET A 1040 64.45 23.96 -23.42
C MET A 1040 65.00 23.28 -24.67
N CYS A 1041 65.67 24.05 -25.53
CA CYS A 1041 66.29 23.50 -26.73
C CYS A 1041 67.40 22.50 -26.36
N ASP A 1042 68.25 22.81 -25.37
CA ASP A 1042 69.28 21.89 -24.86
C ASP A 1042 68.70 20.53 -24.42
N SER A 1043 67.64 20.59 -23.61
CA SER A 1043 66.95 19.40 -23.09
C SER A 1043 66.38 18.51 -24.20
N ILE A 1044 65.89 19.07 -25.31
CA ILE A 1044 65.36 18.30 -26.44
C ILE A 1044 66.48 17.57 -27.18
N PHE A 1045 67.62 18.23 -27.39
CA PHE A 1045 68.76 17.60 -28.05
C PHE A 1045 69.31 16.45 -27.21
N GLU A 1046 69.54 16.67 -25.91
CA GLU A 1046 70.08 15.65 -25.01
C GLU A 1046 69.10 14.52 -24.69
N MET A 1047 67.82 14.81 -24.47
CA MET A 1047 66.84 13.82 -24.00
C MET A 1047 66.03 13.15 -25.12
N VAL A 1048 65.92 13.75 -26.31
CA VAL A 1048 65.08 13.23 -27.41
C VAL A 1048 65.90 12.93 -28.65
N LEU A 1049 66.54 13.94 -29.26
CA LEU A 1049 67.11 13.82 -30.61
C LEU A 1049 68.38 12.97 -30.61
N PHE A 1050 69.31 13.19 -29.68
CA PHE A 1050 70.53 12.37 -29.56
C PHE A 1050 70.23 10.92 -29.18
N PRO A 1051 69.37 10.61 -28.19
CA PRO A 1051 68.95 9.23 -27.93
C PRO A 1051 68.27 8.56 -29.13
N SER A 1052 67.51 9.31 -29.93
CA SER A 1052 66.88 8.81 -31.16
C SER A 1052 67.90 8.45 -32.23
N LEU A 1053 68.92 9.29 -32.45
CA LEU A 1053 70.05 8.99 -33.35
C LEU A 1053 70.87 7.81 -32.84
N ALA A 1054 71.12 7.73 -31.53
CA ALA A 1054 71.79 6.59 -30.91
C ALA A 1054 71.02 5.28 -31.15
N ARG A 1055 69.70 5.28 -30.97
CA ARG A 1055 68.86 4.12 -31.20
C ARG A 1055 68.80 3.70 -32.68
N LEU A 1056 68.84 4.66 -33.61
CA LEU A 1056 68.98 4.37 -35.04
C LEU A 1056 70.27 3.59 -35.34
N THR A 1057 71.41 3.95 -34.73
CA THR A 1057 72.66 3.20 -34.94
C THR A 1057 72.58 1.73 -34.52
N THR A 1058 71.70 1.38 -33.57
CA THR A 1058 71.46 0.01 -33.12
C THR A 1058 70.37 -0.74 -33.89
N GLU A 1059 69.30 -0.04 -34.31
CA GLU A 1059 68.13 -0.66 -34.97
C GLU A 1059 68.36 -0.88 -36.47
N ILE A 1060 69.08 0.03 -37.15
CA ILE A 1060 69.36 -0.09 -38.60
C ILE A 1060 70.02 -1.46 -38.92
N PRO A 1061 71.09 -1.91 -38.24
CA PRO A 1061 71.70 -3.22 -38.50
C PRO A 1061 70.77 -4.42 -38.26
N LEU A 1062 69.82 -4.30 -37.32
CA LEU A 1062 68.90 -5.38 -36.93
C LEU A 1062 67.72 -5.50 -37.91
N GLN A 1063 67.24 -4.39 -38.47
CA GLN A 1063 66.00 -4.33 -39.26
C GLN A 1063 66.21 -4.15 -40.78
N ILE A 1064 67.43 -3.86 -41.27
CA ILE A 1064 67.74 -3.71 -42.71
C ILE A 1064 67.26 -4.91 -43.55
N LYS A 1065 67.31 -6.12 -42.99
CA LYS A 1065 66.91 -7.35 -43.71
C LYS A 1065 65.40 -7.59 -43.73
N THR A 1066 64.66 -7.01 -42.79
CA THR A 1066 63.23 -7.28 -42.57
C THR A 1066 62.32 -6.17 -43.09
N HIS A 1067 62.78 -4.91 -43.15
CA HIS A 1067 61.97 -3.78 -43.60
C HIS A 1067 62.77 -2.79 -44.50
N PRO A 1068 62.43 -2.64 -45.80
CA PRO A 1068 63.15 -1.77 -46.73
C PRO A 1068 63.02 -0.27 -46.40
N ASN A 1069 61.91 0.15 -45.80
CA ASN A 1069 61.65 1.56 -45.45
C ASN A 1069 62.49 2.08 -44.25
N MET A 1070 63.38 1.26 -43.67
CA MET A 1070 64.22 1.67 -42.53
C MET A 1070 65.24 2.76 -42.92
N GLN A 1071 65.77 2.69 -44.14
CA GLN A 1071 66.77 3.63 -44.64
C GLN A 1071 66.17 5.03 -44.84
N GLU A 1072 64.98 5.08 -45.44
CA GLU A 1072 64.22 6.32 -45.62
C GLU A 1072 63.82 6.97 -44.29
N ARG A 1073 63.38 6.17 -43.30
CA ARG A 1073 63.08 6.63 -41.93
C ARG A 1073 64.32 7.21 -41.24
N ALA A 1074 65.48 6.56 -41.38
CA ALA A 1074 66.73 7.04 -40.82
C ALA A 1074 67.16 8.39 -41.44
N LEU A 1075 67.07 8.50 -42.78
CA LEU A 1075 67.37 9.73 -43.50
C LEU A 1075 66.42 10.88 -43.12
N MET A 1076 65.13 10.61 -42.96
CA MET A 1076 64.16 11.59 -42.51
C MET A 1076 64.39 12.07 -41.07
N MET A 1077 64.80 11.17 -40.16
CA MET A 1077 65.18 11.55 -38.80
C MET A 1077 66.41 12.45 -38.80
N VAL A 1078 67.44 12.08 -39.56
CA VAL A 1078 68.65 12.91 -39.74
C VAL A 1078 68.27 14.29 -40.27
N ARG A 1079 67.48 14.36 -41.34
CA ARG A 1079 66.96 15.62 -41.90
C ARG A 1079 66.21 16.45 -40.87
N THR A 1080 65.39 15.81 -40.04
CA THR A 1080 64.62 16.47 -38.99
C THR A 1080 65.51 17.02 -37.88
N VAL A 1081 66.55 16.29 -37.43
CA VAL A 1081 67.51 16.79 -36.44
C VAL A 1081 68.27 18.01 -36.96
N PHE A 1082 68.77 17.97 -38.19
CA PHE A 1082 69.44 19.13 -38.81
C PHE A 1082 68.51 20.34 -38.92
N LYS A 1083 67.28 20.13 -39.37
CA LYS A 1083 66.28 21.20 -39.46
C LYS A 1083 65.95 21.78 -38.08
N ALA A 1084 65.78 20.94 -37.07
CA ALA A 1084 65.55 21.37 -35.69
C ALA A 1084 66.74 22.15 -35.13
N PHE A 1085 67.97 21.74 -35.45
CA PHE A 1085 69.20 22.42 -35.03
C PHE A 1085 69.28 23.81 -35.65
N LEU A 1086 69.09 23.94 -36.96
CA LEU A 1086 69.16 25.23 -37.66
C LEU A 1086 68.06 26.20 -37.22
N VAL A 1087 66.84 25.72 -37.00
CA VAL A 1087 65.74 26.55 -36.50
C VAL A 1087 65.97 27.02 -35.06
N SER A 1088 66.62 26.21 -34.23
CA SER A 1088 66.87 26.51 -32.81
C SER A 1088 68.23 27.13 -32.55
N TYR A 1089 69.04 27.31 -33.60
CA TYR A 1089 70.46 27.61 -33.51
C TYR A 1089 70.76 28.95 -32.82
N GLN A 1090 69.97 29.99 -33.09
CA GLN A 1090 70.15 31.31 -32.46
C GLN A 1090 70.03 31.20 -30.93
N LEU A 1091 69.02 30.48 -30.43
CA LEU A 1091 68.81 30.26 -29.00
C LEU A 1091 69.85 29.32 -28.39
N LEU A 1092 70.24 28.26 -29.10
CA LEU A 1092 71.29 27.33 -28.66
C LEU A 1092 72.64 28.04 -28.56
N SER A 1093 72.91 29.03 -29.41
CA SER A 1093 74.16 29.77 -29.42
C SER A 1093 74.40 30.57 -28.13
N GLU A 1094 73.34 30.96 -27.44
CA GLU A 1094 73.37 31.68 -26.15
C GLU A 1094 73.80 30.77 -24.97
N LEU A 1095 73.80 29.44 -25.15
CA LEU A 1095 74.21 28.50 -24.12
C LEU A 1095 75.74 28.36 -24.03
N PRO A 1096 76.29 28.21 -22.81
CA PRO A 1096 77.69 27.86 -22.62
C PRO A 1096 78.04 26.45 -23.15
N THR A 1097 77.05 25.55 -23.20
CA THR A 1097 77.20 24.15 -23.65
C THR A 1097 77.12 23.97 -25.17
N PHE A 1098 76.94 25.05 -25.94
CA PHE A 1098 76.69 24.97 -27.39
C PHE A 1098 77.75 24.16 -28.17
N SER A 1099 79.04 24.37 -27.87
CA SER A 1099 80.13 23.65 -28.52
C SER A 1099 80.02 22.13 -28.29
N CYS A 1100 79.63 21.72 -27.09
CA CYS A 1100 79.40 20.32 -26.73
C CYS A 1100 78.22 19.72 -27.52
N ILE A 1101 77.09 20.44 -27.64
CA ILE A 1101 75.92 19.99 -28.40
C ILE A 1101 76.29 19.79 -29.88
N TRP A 1102 77.02 20.75 -30.47
CA TRP A 1102 77.48 20.66 -31.84
C TRP A 1102 78.40 19.46 -32.08
N PHE A 1103 79.43 19.27 -31.24
CA PHE A 1103 80.34 18.14 -31.39
C PHE A 1103 79.66 16.78 -31.16
N LYS A 1104 78.71 16.69 -30.22
CA LYS A 1104 77.87 15.49 -30.04
C LYS A 1104 77.05 15.20 -31.30
N MET A 1105 76.43 16.22 -31.90
CA MET A 1105 75.69 16.08 -33.15
C MET A 1105 76.59 15.53 -34.27
N VAL A 1106 77.77 16.13 -34.48
CA VAL A 1106 78.76 15.64 -35.45
C VAL A 1106 79.13 14.19 -35.16
N GLN A 1107 79.40 13.84 -33.90
CA GLN A 1107 79.77 12.48 -33.51
C GLN A 1107 78.66 11.45 -33.79
N PHE A 1108 77.39 11.76 -33.52
CA PHE A 1108 76.27 10.87 -33.87
C PHE A 1108 76.13 10.68 -35.38
N MET A 1109 76.29 11.75 -36.16
CA MET A 1109 76.25 11.69 -37.62
C MET A 1109 77.38 10.83 -38.19
N LEU A 1110 78.60 10.97 -37.67
CA LEU A 1110 79.74 10.12 -38.03
C LEU A 1110 79.50 8.64 -37.66
N ASN A 1111 78.86 8.39 -36.52
CA ASN A 1111 78.51 7.03 -36.13
C ASN A 1111 77.43 6.42 -37.02
N LEU A 1112 76.46 7.21 -37.50
CA LEU A 1112 75.47 6.76 -38.49
C LEU A 1112 76.10 6.48 -39.86
N MET A 1113 77.09 7.28 -40.30
CA MET A 1113 77.84 7.00 -41.54
C MET A 1113 78.64 5.69 -41.50
N LYS A 1114 78.97 5.17 -40.32
CA LYS A 1114 79.63 3.86 -40.16
C LYS A 1114 78.66 2.70 -40.38
N VAL A 1115 77.36 2.94 -40.28
CA VAL A 1115 76.32 1.97 -40.66
C VAL A 1115 76.30 1.91 -42.19
N ASN A 1116 76.38 0.71 -42.79
CA ASN A 1116 76.58 0.52 -44.23
C ASN A 1116 75.33 0.87 -45.06
N ASP A 1117 75.02 2.16 -45.14
CA ASP A 1117 73.94 2.72 -45.94
C ASP A 1117 74.52 3.77 -46.92
N ALA A 1118 74.15 3.68 -48.20
CA ALA A 1118 74.68 4.54 -49.26
C ALA A 1118 74.11 5.97 -49.17
N ASP A 1119 72.80 6.09 -48.93
CA ASP A 1119 72.09 7.37 -48.96
C ASP A 1119 72.47 8.27 -47.76
N LEU A 1120 72.71 7.64 -46.60
CA LEU A 1120 73.20 8.34 -45.41
C LEU A 1120 74.65 8.79 -45.57
N LYS A 1121 75.51 8.00 -46.21
CA LYS A 1121 76.92 8.35 -46.47
C LYS A 1121 77.06 9.53 -47.42
N GLU A 1122 76.12 9.70 -48.35
CA GLU A 1122 76.10 10.82 -49.29
C GLU A 1122 75.44 12.07 -48.69
N SER A 1123 74.29 11.92 -48.03
CA SER A 1123 73.49 13.08 -47.55
C SER A 1123 74.05 13.73 -46.28
N ILE A 1124 74.63 12.97 -45.34
CA ILE A 1124 75.09 13.50 -44.04
C ILE A 1124 76.21 14.55 -44.21
N PRO A 1125 77.27 14.31 -45.01
CA PRO A 1125 78.33 15.30 -45.23
C PRO A 1125 77.80 16.61 -45.80
N GLU A 1126 76.92 16.55 -46.79
CA GLU A 1126 76.31 17.74 -47.40
C GLU A 1126 75.52 18.56 -46.37
N MET A 1127 74.74 17.90 -45.51
CA MET A 1127 73.96 18.55 -44.46
C MET A 1127 74.81 19.13 -43.33
N LEU A 1128 75.86 18.42 -42.89
CA LEU A 1128 76.87 18.93 -41.95
C LEU A 1128 77.54 20.18 -42.50
N GLY A 1129 77.86 20.13 -43.79
CA GLY A 1129 78.41 21.26 -44.50
C GLY A 1129 77.47 22.46 -44.51
N ASN A 1130 76.26 22.29 -45.02
CA ASN A 1130 75.27 23.38 -45.10
C ASN A 1130 74.99 23.99 -43.71
N ALA A 1131 74.99 23.18 -42.64
CA ALA A 1131 74.86 23.70 -41.29
C ALA A 1131 76.06 24.57 -40.86
N LEU A 1132 77.29 24.13 -41.10
CA LEU A 1132 78.50 24.92 -40.84
C LEU A 1132 78.52 26.25 -41.60
N LEU A 1133 78.01 26.27 -42.84
CA LEU A 1133 77.88 27.47 -43.65
C LEU A 1133 76.97 28.52 -42.98
N VAL A 1134 75.76 28.10 -42.62
CA VAL A 1134 74.79 28.96 -41.91
C VAL A 1134 75.37 29.47 -40.58
N MET A 1135 76.12 28.64 -39.86
CA MET A 1135 76.78 29.02 -38.60
C MET A 1135 77.90 30.06 -38.80
N LYS A 1136 78.60 30.04 -39.94
CA LYS A 1136 79.63 31.03 -40.26
C LYS A 1136 79.03 32.34 -40.73
N GLU A 1137 78.02 32.30 -41.60
CA GLU A 1137 77.33 33.50 -42.11
C GLU A 1137 76.63 34.29 -40.99
N SER A 1138 76.15 33.61 -39.96
CA SER A 1138 75.54 34.23 -38.76
C SER A 1138 76.55 34.84 -37.77
N GLY A 1139 77.87 34.71 -38.02
CA GLY A 1139 78.92 35.40 -37.26
C GLY A 1139 79.28 34.79 -35.90
N ILE A 1140 78.73 33.62 -35.52
CA ILE A 1140 78.91 33.03 -34.19
C ILE A 1140 80.34 32.57 -33.87
N PHE A 1141 81.16 32.33 -34.89
CA PHE A 1141 82.56 31.97 -34.69
C PHE A 1141 83.48 33.17 -34.42
N GLN A 1142 82.95 34.41 -34.48
CA GLN A 1142 83.74 35.63 -34.29
C GLN A 1142 83.68 36.19 -32.86
N SER A 1143 82.79 35.66 -31.99
CA SER A 1143 82.42 36.28 -30.72
C SER A 1143 83.30 35.92 -29.51
N ASN A 1144 83.89 34.72 -29.43
CA ASN A 1144 84.75 34.26 -28.32
C ASN A 1144 85.87 33.32 -28.83
N ASP A 1145 87.02 33.23 -28.14
CA ASP A 1145 88.14 32.35 -28.54
C ASP A 1145 87.75 30.85 -28.53
N ASP A 1146 86.93 30.40 -27.57
CA ASP A 1146 86.37 29.03 -27.56
C ASP A 1146 85.55 28.70 -28.82
N ARG A 1147 84.89 29.70 -29.43
CA ARG A 1147 84.10 29.53 -30.66
C ARG A 1147 84.98 29.48 -31.90
N LYS A 1148 86.13 30.16 -31.91
CA LYS A 1148 87.14 30.02 -32.97
C LYS A 1148 87.79 28.63 -32.94
N GLU A 1149 88.07 28.11 -31.75
CA GLU A 1149 88.57 26.74 -31.59
C GLU A 1149 87.53 25.72 -32.07
N MET A 1150 86.25 25.95 -31.75
CA MET A 1150 85.15 25.13 -32.27
C MET A 1150 85.10 25.12 -33.81
N TRP A 1151 85.31 26.26 -34.48
CA TRP A 1151 85.38 26.34 -35.95
C TRP A 1151 86.51 25.49 -36.52
N LEU A 1152 87.72 25.62 -35.98
CA LEU A 1152 88.90 24.86 -36.44
C LEU A 1152 88.73 23.35 -36.26
N ASN A 1153 88.22 22.93 -35.09
CA ASN A 1153 87.97 21.52 -34.79
C ASN A 1153 86.84 20.93 -35.66
N SER A 1154 85.82 21.73 -36.01
CA SER A 1154 84.74 21.28 -36.89
C SER A 1154 85.18 21.15 -38.35
N LEU A 1155 85.99 22.10 -38.83
CA LEU A 1155 86.62 22.03 -40.15
C LEU A 1155 87.48 20.78 -40.31
N ALA A 1156 88.35 20.50 -39.34
CA ALA A 1156 89.25 19.35 -39.38
C ALA A 1156 88.52 18.01 -39.52
N VAL A 1157 87.29 17.92 -39.01
CA VAL A 1157 86.46 16.70 -39.05
C VAL A 1157 85.58 16.63 -40.29
N ILE A 1158 85.02 17.75 -40.76
CA ILE A 1158 84.00 17.79 -41.83
C ILE A 1158 84.60 18.03 -43.23
N GLU A 1159 85.72 18.76 -43.32
CA GLU A 1159 86.43 19.02 -44.59
C GLU A 1159 86.86 17.73 -45.33
N PRO A 1160 87.32 16.65 -44.66
CA PRO A 1160 87.66 15.39 -45.33
C PRO A 1160 86.43 14.64 -45.90
N LEU A 1161 85.24 14.89 -45.36
CA LEU A 1161 84.03 14.12 -45.66
C LEU A 1161 83.21 14.72 -46.81
N THR A 1162 83.43 16.00 -47.12
CA THR A 1162 82.59 16.77 -48.04
C THR A 1162 83.47 17.49 -49.07
N PRO A 1163 83.82 16.87 -50.21
CA PRO A 1163 84.74 17.48 -51.18
C PRO A 1163 84.17 18.76 -51.85
N SER A 1164 82.84 18.94 -51.87
CA SER A 1164 82.15 20.16 -52.33
C SER A 1164 82.29 21.37 -51.39
N PHE A 1165 82.80 21.16 -50.18
CA PHE A 1165 82.95 22.22 -49.17
C PHE A 1165 84.11 23.18 -49.46
N LYS A 1166 85.14 22.69 -50.16
CA LYS A 1166 86.30 23.49 -50.60
C LYS A 1166 85.91 24.63 -51.54
N THR A 1167 84.83 24.50 -52.30
CA THR A 1167 84.43 25.53 -53.29
C THR A 1167 83.56 26.63 -52.71
N MET A 1168 82.82 26.40 -51.61
CA MET A 1168 81.90 27.43 -51.08
C MET A 1168 82.58 28.46 -50.17
N PHE A 1169 83.52 28.05 -49.32
CA PHE A 1169 84.09 28.95 -48.31
C PHE A 1169 85.35 29.71 -48.74
N HIS A 1170 86.08 29.19 -49.73
CA HIS A 1170 87.22 29.87 -50.32
C HIS A 1170 86.82 30.87 -51.42
N ALA A 1171 85.52 31.07 -51.66
CA ALA A 1171 85.03 32.03 -52.64
C ALA A 1171 85.08 33.49 -52.13
N ASP A 1172 85.03 33.72 -50.81
CA ASP A 1172 85.04 35.06 -50.19
C ASP A 1172 86.42 35.52 -49.66
N GLU A 1173 87.50 34.77 -49.94
CA GLU A 1173 88.89 35.24 -49.77
C GLU A 1173 89.53 35.55 -51.12
N LYS A 1174 88.92 36.48 -51.86
CA LYS A 1174 89.57 37.21 -52.96
C LYS A 1174 89.30 38.70 -52.89
#